data_AF-A0A316RXM4-F1
#
_entry.id   AF-A0A316RXM4-F1
#
_cell.length_a   1.000
_cell.length_b   1.000
_cell.length_c   1.000
_cell.angle_alpha   90.00
_cell.angle_beta   90.00
_cell.angle_gamma   90.00
#
_symmetry.space_group_name_H-M   'P 1'
#
loop_
_entity.id
_entity.type
_entity.pdbx_description
1 polymer ?
#
loop_
_entity_poly.entity_id
_entity_poly.type
_entity_poly.pdbx_seq_one_letter_code
_entity_poly.pdbx_strand_id
1 'polypeptide(L)'
;MHNRRFLRTVVLLLCLAMLLPLTLAATGCTGGSGTASGTDAPTGSATEPSTQPDTDTQPGSETVTTGGGTETETDAPAPVPTRFNEGKVDYKTEKKTTVYEAFDENGRNTVMEKGATGVVTLFDEDFSDGDPNCGGKATSRSAGATGVHEGKLCIPYNGTDGVGGGWTTWCPEVNTNFTDFSQIQLSANIEVVGGGNPAATGFIGCYLSNYTYSIADNSGDGIWFSFVSQHDRIAVFGSDQAHWGWPGGNVLVQLWDGALSGQFRVDLVCTDDLTTTMFINGIYALSVRIEDSRIHVYDMANEQVYEEDYNMSSAKGSHYSVFCHGGGFMIDDMQVYGASRGSTVEEVVVTATPKEGYALGLDITNRNDLVGICYTMWFNAIFGDGTGKMTNMPNVPEMTEKYGFSAEYGFGTKDEQHNNLGQFHYWSEPAQGYYRSTDTDAIRNNMRLLYKAGVDFLILDYTYAGAGYQPGSSEWANYISKPMNALLDTIMQMRAEGEGTPYVVMWMYDDSLFDVIYQHFYGVEKWKDCFVFWNGKPFVMRWIADESCLDTDKFTVRGMYGLRGQAAPGQWTYLEVSNKNTVSYYGGKPEHVSVAVATQETYMSLPTAHGRAGGVFWYSQWLNAFKVHPKIVSVTWWNEWTAQLYHTDAGYIFTDNFNQEYSRDIEPMKGGHGDQYYRWLCEYIRAYRAGEDCPVLVEDGYEQRAYRALRDFLKDK
;
A
#
# COMPACT_ATOMS: atom_id res chain seq x y z
N MET A 1 -9.65 -16.28 -27.60
CA MET A 1 -8.59 -15.41 -28.16
C MET A 1 -8.74 -14.00 -27.56
N HIS A 2 -8.35 -13.83 -26.29
CA HIS A 2 -7.26 -12.95 -25.79
C HIS A 2 -7.36 -11.43 -26.07
N ASN A 3 -8.16 -10.74 -25.27
CA ASN A 3 -7.76 -9.81 -24.19
C ASN A 3 -6.27 -9.33 -24.17
N ARG A 4 -5.89 -8.34 -25.01
CA ARG A 4 -4.50 -7.81 -25.04
C ARG A 4 -4.33 -6.28 -25.26
N ARG A 5 -5.39 -5.46 -25.24
CA ARG A 5 -5.28 -4.04 -25.68
C ARG A 5 -5.51 -2.94 -24.62
N PHE A 6 -6.20 -3.17 -23.51
CA PHE A 6 -6.47 -2.08 -22.54
C PHE A 6 -5.39 -1.96 -21.45
N LEU A 7 -4.70 -3.07 -21.14
CA LEU A 7 -3.54 -3.16 -20.24
C LEU A 7 -2.29 -2.38 -20.72
N ARG A 8 -2.33 -1.71 -21.88
CA ARG A 8 -1.21 -0.95 -22.46
C ARG A 8 -1.31 0.57 -22.32
N THR A 9 -2.49 1.13 -22.01
CA THR A 9 -2.69 2.59 -22.06
C THR A 9 -2.42 3.28 -20.70
N VAL A 10 -2.69 2.61 -19.57
CA VAL A 10 -2.42 3.13 -18.21
C VAL A 10 -0.93 3.03 -17.84
N VAL A 11 -0.22 2.07 -18.44
CA VAL A 11 1.24 1.90 -18.30
C VAL A 11 2.03 2.98 -19.09
N LEU A 12 1.40 3.75 -19.97
CA LEU A 12 2.11 4.65 -20.90
C LEU A 12 2.10 6.16 -20.52
N LEU A 13 1.23 6.62 -19.62
CA LEU A 13 0.97 8.07 -19.46
C LEU A 13 1.58 8.74 -18.21
N LEU A 14 1.93 8.00 -17.15
CA LEU A 14 2.52 8.61 -15.94
C LEU A 14 4.04 8.38 -15.79
N CYS A 15 4.60 7.33 -16.41
CA CYS A 15 6.05 7.08 -16.39
C CYS A 15 6.88 8.08 -17.23
N LEU A 16 6.22 9.04 -17.90
CA LEU A 16 6.85 10.12 -18.69
C LEU A 16 6.99 11.45 -17.94
N ALA A 17 6.56 11.54 -16.68
CA ALA A 17 6.77 12.71 -15.84
C ALA A 17 7.90 12.47 -14.83
N MET A 18 9.13 12.65 -15.33
CA MET A 18 10.30 13.19 -14.60
C MET A 18 11.30 12.20 -13.98
N LEU A 19 12.11 11.61 -14.86
CA LEU A 19 13.53 11.31 -14.62
C LEU A 19 14.39 12.31 -15.40
N LEU A 20 14.87 13.38 -14.75
CA LEU A 20 16.20 14.04 -14.94
C LEU A 20 16.29 15.33 -14.07
N PRO A 21 17.49 15.70 -13.57
CA PRO A 21 17.68 16.72 -12.55
C PRO A 21 17.81 18.11 -13.17
N LEU A 22 17.13 19.11 -12.60
CA LEU A 22 17.36 20.52 -12.90
C LEU A 22 17.57 21.30 -11.60
N THR A 23 18.81 21.73 -11.43
CA THR A 23 19.22 22.75 -10.47
C THR A 23 18.49 24.06 -10.77
N LEU A 24 17.81 24.62 -9.77
CA LEU A 24 17.44 26.03 -9.76
C LEU A 24 17.55 26.58 -8.34
N ALA A 25 18.69 27.22 -8.10
CA ALA A 25 18.85 28.18 -7.02
C ALA A 25 18.14 29.50 -7.41
N ALA A 26 17.51 30.08 -6.40
CA ALA A 26 16.85 31.38 -6.30
C ALA A 26 17.23 32.45 -7.35
N THR A 27 16.21 33.05 -7.96
CA THR A 27 16.31 34.36 -8.60
C THR A 27 16.15 35.47 -7.56
N GLY A 28 17.17 36.34 -7.52
CA GLY A 28 17.15 37.59 -6.79
C GLY A 28 18.32 38.49 -7.20
N CYS A 29 18.02 39.40 -8.13
CA CYS A 29 18.72 40.66 -8.44
C CYS A 29 19.89 40.71 -9.46
N THR A 30 19.57 41.42 -10.56
CA THR A 30 20.35 42.43 -11.31
C THR A 30 21.43 42.01 -12.31
N GLY A 31 21.07 42.10 -13.60
CA GLY A 31 21.63 43.10 -14.53
C GLY A 31 22.94 42.77 -15.26
N GLY A 32 22.88 42.78 -16.60
CA GLY A 32 24.05 43.09 -17.44
C GLY A 32 24.25 42.20 -18.67
N SER A 33 23.97 42.79 -19.83
CA SER A 33 24.26 42.35 -21.20
C SER A 33 25.65 41.75 -21.49
N GLY A 34 25.74 40.82 -22.45
CA GLY A 34 26.99 40.50 -23.16
C GLY A 34 26.93 39.26 -24.06
N THR A 35 27.27 39.42 -25.33
CA THR A 35 27.20 38.52 -26.50
C THR A 35 28.36 37.53 -26.69
N ALA A 36 28.14 36.51 -27.55
CA ALA A 36 29.10 35.74 -28.39
C ALA A 36 29.97 34.68 -27.67
N SER A 37 30.49 33.56 -28.23
CA SER A 37 30.42 32.80 -29.49
C SER A 37 31.49 31.67 -29.38
N GLY A 38 31.35 30.54 -30.10
CA GLY A 38 32.49 29.66 -30.50
C GLY A 38 32.81 28.49 -29.55
N THR A 39 32.60 27.24 -29.96
CA THR A 39 33.55 26.34 -30.68
C THR A 39 34.71 25.82 -29.83
N ASP A 40 34.71 24.53 -29.51
CA ASP A 40 35.64 23.53 -30.05
C ASP A 40 35.78 22.29 -29.15
N ALA A 41 35.57 21.13 -29.76
CA ALA A 41 36.07 19.84 -29.27
C ALA A 41 37.46 19.60 -29.86
N PRO A 42 38.26 18.72 -29.22
CA PRO A 42 39.10 17.84 -30.02
C PRO A 42 38.95 16.37 -29.65
N THR A 43 38.91 15.59 -30.72
CA THR A 43 39.05 14.14 -30.87
C THR A 43 40.43 13.62 -30.46
N GLY A 44 40.51 12.37 -29.99
CA GLY A 44 41.75 11.61 -29.82
C GLY A 44 41.51 10.10 -29.96
N SER A 45 42.23 9.47 -30.88
CA SER A 45 42.04 8.16 -31.52
C SER A 45 42.38 6.90 -30.71
N ALA A 46 41.64 5.85 -31.07
CA ALA A 46 41.86 4.39 -31.00
C ALA A 46 43.29 3.82 -30.84
N THR A 47 43.37 2.68 -30.14
CA THR A 47 44.17 1.51 -30.58
C THR A 47 43.67 0.21 -29.92
N GLU A 48 43.35 -0.81 -30.72
CA GLU A 48 43.22 -2.23 -30.30
C GLU A 48 44.61 -2.83 -29.97
N PRO A 49 44.64 -4.00 -29.30
CA PRO A 49 44.97 -5.22 -30.06
C PRO A 49 44.24 -6.50 -29.62
N SER A 50 44.20 -7.44 -30.56
CA SER A 50 43.71 -8.82 -30.45
C SER A 50 44.77 -9.80 -29.93
N THR A 51 44.35 -10.93 -29.33
CA THR A 51 44.61 -12.33 -29.80
C THR A 51 44.15 -13.39 -28.75
N GLN A 52 43.43 -14.40 -29.26
CA GLN A 52 42.94 -15.67 -28.66
C GLN A 52 44.08 -16.71 -28.39
N PRO A 53 43.82 -17.97 -27.98
CA PRO A 53 42.93 -18.53 -26.93
C PRO A 53 43.67 -19.62 -26.08
N ASP A 54 43.10 -20.05 -24.94
CA ASP A 54 43.54 -21.29 -24.26
C ASP A 54 42.35 -22.23 -23.98
N THR A 55 42.57 -23.50 -24.34
CA THR A 55 41.68 -24.66 -24.21
C THR A 55 41.93 -25.44 -22.91
N ASP A 56 41.07 -26.43 -22.65
CA ASP A 56 41.09 -27.48 -21.60
C ASP A 56 40.27 -27.12 -20.34
N THR A 57 39.45 -27.98 -19.73
CA THR A 57 39.18 -29.43 -19.86
C THR A 57 37.82 -29.72 -19.19
N GLN A 58 37.08 -30.74 -19.66
CA GLN A 58 35.92 -31.29 -18.93
C GLN A 58 36.35 -31.99 -17.63
N PRO A 59 35.46 -32.09 -16.61
CA PRO A 59 35.45 -33.21 -15.69
C PRO A 59 34.31 -34.19 -15.99
N GLY A 60 34.65 -35.48 -15.84
CA GLY A 60 33.78 -36.61 -16.13
C GLY A 60 32.65 -36.83 -15.14
N SER A 61 31.74 -37.69 -15.58
CA SER A 61 30.64 -38.26 -14.81
C SER A 61 31.14 -39.20 -13.72
N GLU A 62 30.77 -38.96 -12.47
CA GLU A 62 30.66 -40.04 -11.48
C GLU A 62 29.31 -39.98 -10.79
N THR A 63 28.58 -41.08 -10.96
CA THR A 63 27.31 -41.42 -10.33
C THR A 63 27.56 -41.79 -8.87
N VAL A 64 26.93 -41.11 -7.90
CA VAL A 64 26.88 -41.59 -6.51
C VAL A 64 25.47 -41.42 -5.93
N THR A 65 24.79 -42.57 -5.87
CA THR A 65 23.79 -43.07 -4.91
C THR A 65 23.00 -42.10 -4.03
N THR A 66 21.68 -42.17 -4.20
CA THR A 66 20.62 -41.72 -3.31
C THR A 66 20.68 -42.41 -1.95
N GLY A 67 20.93 -41.63 -0.89
CA GLY A 67 20.72 -42.03 0.50
C GLY A 67 19.65 -41.16 1.13
N GLY A 68 18.48 -41.72 1.40
CA GLY A 68 17.42 -41.06 2.16
C GLY A 68 17.85 -40.83 3.61
N GLY A 69 17.80 -39.58 4.04
CA GLY A 69 17.99 -39.17 5.43
C GLY A 69 16.77 -38.40 5.90
N THR A 70 16.11 -38.93 6.93
CA THR A 70 15.00 -38.35 7.68
C THR A 70 15.33 -36.95 8.20
N GLU A 71 14.38 -36.02 8.03
CA GLU A 71 14.35 -34.69 8.64
C GLU A 71 14.63 -34.82 10.15
N THR A 72 15.74 -34.22 10.60
CA THR A 72 16.03 -34.00 12.01
C THR A 72 15.59 -32.59 12.33
N GLU A 73 14.77 -32.45 13.38
CA GLU A 73 14.44 -31.18 14.02
C GLU A 73 15.72 -30.35 14.18
N THR A 74 15.74 -29.17 13.56
CA THR A 74 16.87 -28.26 13.58
C THR A 74 17.02 -27.64 14.98
N ASP A 75 18.22 -27.78 15.55
CA ASP A 75 18.65 -27.05 16.75
C ASP A 75 18.53 -25.53 16.47
N ALA A 76 17.43 -24.93 16.91
CA ALA A 76 17.24 -23.49 16.81
C ALA A 76 18.32 -22.78 17.65
N PRO A 77 19.01 -21.76 17.11
CA PRO A 77 20.00 -21.01 17.88
C PRO A 77 19.38 -20.42 19.15
N ALA A 78 20.17 -20.37 20.23
CA ALA A 78 19.71 -19.87 21.52
C ALA A 78 19.17 -18.43 21.37
N PRO A 79 17.99 -18.11 21.94
CA PRO A 79 17.38 -16.80 21.78
C PRO A 79 18.28 -15.70 22.38
N VAL A 80 18.54 -14.65 21.60
CA VAL A 80 19.21 -13.45 22.10
C VAL A 80 18.24 -12.73 23.05
N PRO A 81 18.66 -12.31 24.26
CA PRO A 81 17.80 -11.54 25.16
C PRO A 81 17.26 -10.31 24.45
N THR A 82 15.95 -10.26 24.23
CA THR A 82 15.31 -9.15 23.52
C THR A 82 14.89 -8.07 24.53
N ARG A 83 14.69 -6.85 24.03
CA ARG A 83 14.33 -5.69 24.87
C ARG A 83 12.82 -5.42 24.90
N PHE A 84 12.04 -6.44 24.59
CA PHE A 84 10.58 -6.41 24.63
C PHE A 84 10.07 -6.06 26.03
N ASN A 85 8.86 -5.52 26.10
CA ASN A 85 8.17 -5.19 27.34
C ASN A 85 7.69 -6.44 28.12
N GLU A 86 8.44 -7.54 28.05
CA GLU A 86 8.09 -8.79 28.71
C GLU A 86 7.89 -8.56 30.21
N GLY A 87 6.69 -8.87 30.69
CA GLY A 87 6.28 -8.64 32.07
C GLY A 87 6.00 -7.18 32.46
N LYS A 88 6.12 -6.20 31.54
CA LYS A 88 5.89 -4.76 31.78
C LYS A 88 4.54 -4.24 31.27
N VAL A 89 3.89 -5.00 30.39
CA VAL A 89 2.57 -4.69 29.82
C VAL A 89 1.65 -5.88 30.03
N ASP A 90 0.43 -5.61 30.47
CA ASP A 90 -0.62 -6.61 30.61
C ASP A 90 -1.53 -6.55 29.38
N TYR A 91 -1.72 -7.70 28.72
CA TYR A 91 -2.58 -7.83 27.54
C TYR A 91 -3.87 -8.54 27.91
N LYS A 92 -4.99 -8.02 27.43
CA LYS A 92 -6.32 -8.62 27.58
C LYS A 92 -6.92 -8.88 26.20
N THR A 93 -7.31 -10.12 25.95
CA THR A 93 -8.01 -10.52 24.73
C THR A 93 -9.51 -10.60 24.98
N GLU A 94 -10.28 -9.94 24.13
CA GLU A 94 -11.73 -10.03 24.07
C GLU A 94 -12.14 -10.54 22.69
N LYS A 95 -12.98 -11.57 22.66
CA LYS A 95 -13.57 -12.08 21.41
C LYS A 95 -14.98 -11.53 21.30
N LYS A 96 -15.22 -10.73 20.26
CA LYS A 96 -16.55 -10.23 19.92
C LYS A 96 -17.06 -11.01 18.72
N THR A 97 -18.01 -11.90 18.97
CA THR A 97 -18.74 -12.60 17.90
C THR A 97 -19.97 -11.78 17.55
N THR A 98 -20.00 -11.25 16.33
CA THR A 98 -21.17 -10.58 15.77
C THR A 98 -21.84 -11.52 14.79
N VAL A 99 -23.07 -11.95 15.09
CA VAL A 99 -23.89 -12.72 14.17
C VAL A 99 -24.79 -11.74 13.43
N TYR A 100 -24.60 -11.65 12.12
CA TYR A 100 -25.52 -10.97 11.23
C TYR A 100 -26.53 -12.00 10.76
N GLU A 101 -27.78 -11.89 11.19
CA GLU A 101 -28.87 -12.75 10.71
C GLU A 101 -29.09 -12.51 9.20
N ALA A 102 -29.60 -13.52 8.49
CA ALA A 102 -29.97 -13.31 7.09
C ALA A 102 -31.22 -12.42 7.00
N PHE A 103 -31.19 -11.46 6.08
CA PHE A 103 -32.35 -10.63 5.74
C PHE A 103 -33.42 -11.48 5.05
N ASP A 104 -34.70 -11.18 5.33
CA ASP A 104 -35.82 -11.90 4.71
C ASP A 104 -35.96 -11.51 3.23
N GLU A 105 -35.78 -12.48 2.32
CA GLU A 105 -35.93 -12.28 0.88
C GLU A 105 -37.33 -11.80 0.47
N ASN A 106 -38.36 -12.01 1.30
CA ASN A 106 -39.69 -11.43 1.05
C ASN A 106 -39.71 -9.89 1.18
N GLY A 107 -38.74 -9.31 1.90
CA GLY A 107 -38.51 -7.87 2.01
C GLY A 107 -37.54 -7.31 0.96
N ARG A 108 -37.12 -8.12 -0.01
CA ARG A 108 -36.22 -7.68 -1.07
C ARG A 108 -36.84 -6.55 -1.90
N ASN A 109 -35.99 -5.61 -2.32
CA ASN A 109 -36.33 -4.40 -3.07
C ASN A 109 -37.31 -3.47 -2.33
N THR A 110 -37.30 -3.52 -1.00
CA THR A 110 -38.05 -2.60 -0.12
C THR A 110 -37.11 -1.84 0.82
N VAL A 111 -37.64 -0.78 1.44
CA VAL A 111 -36.88 0.05 2.39
C VAL A 111 -36.48 -0.78 3.61
N MET A 112 -35.19 -0.75 3.94
CA MET A 112 -34.59 -1.32 5.14
C MET A 112 -34.67 -0.33 6.28
N GLU A 113 -35.07 -0.84 7.44
CA GLU A 113 -35.15 -0.08 8.68
C GLU A 113 -33.93 -0.36 9.57
N LYS A 114 -33.41 0.68 10.20
CA LYS A 114 -32.27 0.58 11.12
C LYS A 114 -32.60 -0.38 12.26
N GLY A 115 -31.74 -1.38 12.46
CA GLY A 115 -31.89 -2.37 13.54
C GLY A 115 -32.92 -3.48 13.25
N ALA A 116 -33.50 -3.54 12.05
CA ALA A 116 -34.29 -4.68 11.64
C ALA A 116 -33.42 -5.94 11.48
N THR A 117 -34.04 -7.12 11.62
CA THR A 117 -33.36 -8.42 11.44
C THR A 117 -32.68 -8.49 10.08
N GLY A 118 -31.39 -8.83 10.10
CA GLY A 118 -30.54 -8.93 8.92
C GLY A 118 -30.18 -7.61 8.24
N VAL A 119 -30.52 -6.46 8.83
CA VAL A 119 -30.06 -5.15 8.35
C VAL A 119 -28.80 -4.73 9.10
N VAL A 120 -27.73 -4.48 8.36
CA VAL A 120 -26.42 -4.05 8.88
C VAL A 120 -26.21 -2.58 8.57
N THR A 121 -25.87 -1.78 9.58
CA THR A 121 -25.47 -0.38 9.39
C THR A 121 -24.03 -0.34 8.90
N LEU A 122 -23.84 0.19 7.69
CA LEU A 122 -22.54 0.29 7.02
C LEU A 122 -21.97 1.70 7.09
N PHE A 123 -22.84 2.70 7.14
CA PHE A 123 -22.53 4.12 7.30
C PHE A 123 -23.71 4.82 7.97
N ASP A 124 -23.46 5.77 8.87
CA ASP A 124 -24.47 6.48 9.65
C ASP A 124 -23.85 7.74 10.22
N GLU A 125 -24.10 8.88 9.58
CA GLU A 125 -23.49 10.17 9.93
C GLU A 125 -24.54 11.30 9.85
N ASP A 126 -24.50 12.21 10.84
CA ASP A 126 -25.39 13.36 10.95
C ASP A 126 -24.69 14.71 10.71
N PHE A 127 -23.41 14.67 10.31
CA PHE A 127 -22.53 15.83 10.03
C PHE A 127 -22.49 16.88 11.15
N SER A 128 -22.93 16.56 12.37
CA SER A 128 -23.05 17.52 13.47
C SER A 128 -21.71 18.03 14.00
N ASP A 129 -20.63 17.30 13.73
CA ASP A 129 -19.25 17.65 14.07
C ASP A 129 -18.65 18.74 13.16
N GLY A 130 -19.32 19.06 12.06
CA GLY A 130 -18.86 20.04 11.08
C GLY A 130 -17.82 19.50 10.10
N ASP A 131 -17.49 18.21 10.14
CA ASP A 131 -16.52 17.59 9.25
C ASP A 131 -17.20 16.99 8.00
N PRO A 132 -16.99 17.58 6.80
CA PRO A 132 -17.57 17.03 5.58
C PRO A 132 -16.98 15.67 5.18
N ASN A 133 -15.86 15.23 5.79
CA ASN A 133 -15.26 13.92 5.51
C ASN A 133 -15.58 12.86 6.60
N CYS A 134 -16.40 13.20 7.59
CA CYS A 134 -16.88 12.29 8.64
C CYS A 134 -15.74 11.53 9.35
N GLY A 135 -14.68 12.24 9.76
CA GLY A 135 -13.51 11.62 10.40
C GLY A 135 -12.73 10.68 9.47
N GLY A 136 -12.75 10.92 8.17
CA GLY A 136 -12.09 10.09 7.16
C GLY A 136 -12.93 8.89 6.69
N LYS A 137 -14.24 8.86 7.02
CA LYS A 137 -15.17 7.84 6.51
C LYS A 137 -15.80 8.23 5.17
N ALA A 138 -15.51 9.40 4.65
CA ALA A 138 -15.94 9.84 3.34
C ALA A 138 -14.86 10.67 2.65
N THR A 139 -14.84 10.62 1.33
CA THR A 139 -13.92 11.39 0.50
C THR A 139 -14.65 12.51 -0.22
N SER A 140 -14.09 13.72 -0.15
CA SER A 140 -14.50 14.85 -0.99
C SER A 140 -13.38 15.24 -1.96
N ARG A 141 -13.71 15.28 -3.25
CA ARG A 141 -12.75 15.62 -4.31
C ARG A 141 -12.41 17.12 -4.36
N SER A 142 -13.37 17.97 -3.98
CA SER A 142 -13.21 19.43 -3.96
C SER A 142 -13.42 19.92 -2.52
N ALA A 143 -12.52 19.52 -1.62
CA ALA A 143 -12.61 19.79 -0.18
C ALA A 143 -12.72 21.29 0.19
N GLY A 144 -12.35 22.20 -0.71
CA GLY A 144 -12.56 23.65 -0.53
C GLY A 144 -13.97 24.16 -0.87
N ALA A 145 -14.81 23.32 -1.47
CA ALA A 145 -16.19 23.65 -1.89
C ALA A 145 -17.25 22.85 -1.13
N THR A 146 -17.01 21.58 -0.79
CA THR A 146 -17.87 20.85 0.16
C THR A 146 -17.62 21.33 1.58
N GLY A 147 -18.69 21.62 2.30
CA GLY A 147 -18.61 21.98 3.70
C GLY A 147 -19.83 21.50 4.47
N VAL A 148 -19.80 21.66 5.79
CA VAL A 148 -20.98 21.48 6.62
C VAL A 148 -21.53 22.87 6.96
N HIS A 149 -22.82 23.08 6.69
CA HIS A 149 -23.54 24.30 7.05
C HIS A 149 -24.75 23.93 7.88
N GLU A 150 -24.82 24.49 9.10
CA GLU A 150 -25.89 24.23 10.06
C GLU A 150 -26.08 22.73 10.37
N GLY A 151 -24.98 21.97 10.43
CA GLY A 151 -25.01 20.52 10.68
C GLY A 151 -25.41 19.68 9.47
N LYS A 152 -25.53 20.27 8.27
CA LYS A 152 -25.86 19.55 7.03
C LYS A 152 -24.68 19.60 6.06
N LEU A 153 -24.40 18.48 5.40
CA LEU A 153 -23.44 18.45 4.30
C LEU A 153 -23.97 19.29 3.14
N CYS A 154 -23.23 20.33 2.78
CA CYS A 154 -23.53 21.21 1.67
C CYS A 154 -22.67 20.86 0.45
N ILE A 155 -23.36 20.62 -0.67
CA ILE A 155 -22.74 20.46 -1.99
C ILE A 155 -23.19 21.65 -2.84
N PRO A 156 -22.38 22.72 -2.98
CA PRO A 156 -22.84 23.99 -3.56
C PRO A 156 -23.08 23.95 -5.07
N TYR A 157 -24.09 24.67 -5.56
CA TYR A 157 -24.32 24.99 -6.98
C TYR A 157 -23.84 26.42 -7.30
N ASN A 158 -23.32 26.67 -8.51
CA ASN A 158 -22.99 28.04 -8.93
C ASN A 158 -24.01 28.59 -9.94
N GLY A 159 -24.85 29.50 -9.44
CA GLY A 159 -25.58 30.50 -10.21
C GLY A 159 -25.62 31.80 -9.41
N THR A 160 -24.70 32.71 -9.71
CA THR A 160 -24.68 34.15 -9.33
C THR A 160 -24.57 34.61 -7.86
N ASP A 161 -24.75 33.78 -6.83
CA ASP A 161 -24.83 34.31 -5.44
C ASP A 161 -23.71 33.87 -4.47
N GLY A 162 -22.56 33.46 -4.99
CA GLY A 162 -21.28 33.48 -4.26
C GLY A 162 -21.04 32.37 -3.22
N VAL A 163 -20.56 31.21 -3.68
CA VAL A 163 -19.47 30.40 -3.08
C VAL A 163 -18.72 29.73 -4.26
N GLY A 164 -17.40 29.57 -4.15
CA GLY A 164 -16.43 29.32 -5.22
C GLY A 164 -16.67 28.12 -6.14
N GLY A 165 -16.17 28.23 -7.38
CA GLY A 165 -16.47 27.33 -8.50
C GLY A 165 -15.77 25.97 -8.46
N GLY A 166 -16.54 24.93 -8.80
CA GLY A 166 -16.08 23.57 -9.06
C GLY A 166 -17.21 22.55 -8.89
N TRP A 167 -17.20 21.47 -9.68
CA TRP A 167 -18.04 20.30 -9.44
C TRP A 167 -17.47 19.54 -8.24
N THR A 168 -18.33 19.02 -7.35
CA THR A 168 -17.85 18.21 -6.22
C THR A 168 -18.48 16.83 -6.23
N THR A 169 -17.65 15.81 -6.01
CA THR A 169 -18.06 14.44 -5.72
C THR A 169 -17.78 14.17 -4.25
N TRP A 170 -18.77 13.61 -3.56
CA TRP A 170 -18.68 13.14 -2.19
C TRP A 170 -19.09 11.66 -2.14
N CYS A 171 -18.26 10.81 -1.53
CA CYS A 171 -18.45 9.37 -1.49
C CYS A 171 -18.14 8.84 -0.09
N PRO A 172 -19.10 8.21 0.62
CA PRO A 172 -18.79 7.49 1.84
C PRO A 172 -17.96 6.24 1.52
N GLU A 173 -17.00 5.90 2.38
CA GLU A 173 -16.14 4.73 2.27
C GLU A 173 -16.88 3.47 2.70
N VAL A 174 -17.94 3.13 1.97
CA VAL A 174 -18.72 1.91 2.18
C VAL A 174 -18.28 0.86 1.18
N ASN A 175 -17.15 0.22 1.46
CA ASN A 175 -16.73 -0.89 0.61
C ASN A 175 -17.37 -2.20 1.08
N THR A 176 -18.48 -2.58 0.44
CA THR A 176 -19.16 -3.85 0.72
C THR A 176 -19.16 -4.75 -0.50
N ASN A 177 -18.77 -6.01 -0.29
CA ASN A 177 -18.82 -7.05 -1.32
C ASN A 177 -20.26 -7.58 -1.46
N PHE A 178 -20.74 -7.80 -2.69
CA PHE A 178 -22.05 -8.39 -2.96
C PHE A 178 -22.22 -9.83 -2.41
N THR A 179 -21.11 -10.50 -2.04
CA THR A 179 -21.17 -11.81 -1.38
C THR A 179 -21.76 -11.73 0.02
N ASP A 180 -21.73 -10.56 0.64
CA ASP A 180 -22.08 -10.39 2.05
C ASP A 180 -23.52 -9.86 2.20
N PHE A 181 -24.04 -9.21 1.16
CA PHE A 181 -25.35 -8.54 1.16
C PHE A 181 -26.20 -8.88 -0.07
N SER A 182 -27.51 -9.02 0.09
CA SER A 182 -28.47 -9.23 -1.01
C SER A 182 -29.01 -7.92 -1.60
N GLN A 183 -29.01 -6.84 -0.81
CA GLN A 183 -29.28 -5.48 -1.25
C GLN A 183 -28.58 -4.46 -0.35
N ILE A 184 -28.32 -3.27 -0.89
CA ILE A 184 -27.84 -2.11 -0.16
C ILE A 184 -28.86 -0.98 -0.29
N GLN A 185 -29.02 -0.19 0.76
CA GLN A 185 -29.82 1.01 0.75
C GLN A 185 -28.97 2.21 1.11
N LEU A 186 -29.06 3.25 0.30
CA LEU A 186 -28.68 4.59 0.67
C LEU A 186 -29.93 5.34 1.14
N SER A 187 -29.85 5.96 2.31
CA SER A 187 -30.92 6.80 2.84
C SER A 187 -30.38 8.17 3.25
N ALA A 188 -31.10 9.24 2.92
CA ALA A 188 -30.69 10.59 3.27
C ALA A 188 -31.86 11.58 3.30
N ASN A 189 -31.78 12.59 4.16
CA ASN A 189 -32.65 13.76 4.09
C ASN A 189 -32.03 14.78 3.15
N ILE A 190 -32.73 15.11 2.06
CA ILE A 190 -32.26 16.00 1.02
C ILE A 190 -33.11 17.27 0.98
N GLU A 191 -32.45 18.40 0.88
CA GLU A 191 -33.06 19.69 0.56
C GLU A 191 -32.37 20.26 -0.70
N VAL A 192 -33.17 20.60 -1.70
CA VAL A 192 -32.68 21.11 -2.99
C VAL A 192 -32.63 22.63 -2.94
N VAL A 193 -31.43 23.21 -3.00
CA VAL A 193 -31.17 24.65 -2.82
C VAL A 193 -30.88 25.39 -4.15
N GLY A 194 -30.69 24.68 -5.26
CA GLY A 194 -30.45 25.22 -6.62
C GLY A 194 -31.67 25.10 -7.58
N GLY A 195 -31.90 26.07 -8.46
CA GLY A 195 -33.15 26.23 -9.21
C GLY A 195 -33.31 25.44 -10.52
N GLY A 196 -34.42 24.70 -10.64
CA GLY A 196 -35.20 24.40 -11.85
C GLY A 196 -34.60 23.55 -12.99
N ASN A 197 -33.28 23.52 -13.13
CA ASN A 197 -32.58 22.78 -14.18
C ASN A 197 -32.03 21.45 -13.63
N PRO A 198 -32.37 20.28 -14.22
CA PRO A 198 -31.85 18.98 -13.79
C PRO A 198 -30.31 18.88 -13.78
N ALA A 199 -29.63 19.63 -14.66
CA ALA A 199 -28.17 19.70 -14.69
C ALA A 199 -27.56 20.59 -13.58
N ALA A 200 -28.42 21.23 -12.77
CA ALA A 200 -28.08 22.27 -11.80
C ALA A 200 -28.50 21.96 -10.36
N THR A 201 -29.19 20.85 -10.12
CA THR A 201 -29.75 20.52 -8.80
C THR A 201 -28.94 19.47 -8.03
N GLY A 202 -27.95 18.83 -8.68
CA GLY A 202 -27.12 17.78 -8.09
C GLY A 202 -27.59 16.38 -8.47
N PHE A 203 -26.72 15.38 -8.27
CA PHE A 203 -26.93 13.98 -8.56
C PHE A 203 -26.68 13.12 -7.33
N ILE A 204 -27.52 12.10 -7.15
CA ILE A 204 -27.31 11.02 -6.20
C ILE A 204 -27.33 9.70 -6.96
N GLY A 205 -26.50 8.75 -6.56
CA GLY A 205 -26.50 7.43 -7.16
C GLY A 205 -26.09 6.34 -6.17
N CYS A 206 -26.70 5.19 -6.38
CA CYS A 206 -26.38 3.94 -5.69
C CYS A 206 -26.45 2.82 -6.74
N TYR A 207 -25.32 2.21 -7.05
CA TYR A 207 -25.23 1.19 -8.09
C TYR A 207 -24.07 0.21 -7.84
N LEU A 208 -24.09 -0.94 -8.53
CA LEU A 208 -23.02 -1.93 -8.49
C LEU A 208 -21.82 -1.49 -9.34
N SER A 209 -20.63 -1.46 -8.74
CA SER A 209 -19.40 -0.95 -9.34
C SER A 209 -18.16 -1.79 -9.03
N ASN A 210 -17.16 -1.66 -9.91
CA ASN A 210 -15.79 -2.13 -9.73
C ASN A 210 -14.96 -1.07 -9.02
N TYR A 211 -15.48 0.15 -8.86
CA TYR A 211 -14.85 1.18 -8.06
C TYR A 211 -14.93 0.73 -6.61
N THR A 212 -13.77 0.35 -6.09
CA THR A 212 -13.68 -0.17 -4.73
C THR A 212 -13.61 0.96 -3.70
N TYR A 213 -13.15 2.16 -4.08
CA TYR A 213 -13.00 3.28 -3.14
C TYR A 213 -13.09 4.71 -3.73
N SER A 214 -13.01 4.92 -5.06
CA SER A 214 -13.22 6.26 -5.67
C SER A 214 -13.88 6.19 -7.05
N ILE A 215 -14.90 7.01 -7.28
CA ILE A 215 -15.49 7.21 -8.61
C ILE A 215 -14.58 8.19 -9.40
N ALA A 216 -14.06 7.77 -10.56
CA ALA A 216 -13.17 8.59 -11.39
C ALA A 216 -13.84 9.86 -11.96
N ASP A 217 -13.04 10.88 -12.28
CA ASP A 217 -13.39 12.22 -12.82
C ASP A 217 -14.38 12.27 -13.99
N ASN A 218 -14.57 11.14 -14.68
CA ASN A 218 -15.54 10.92 -15.73
C ASN A 218 -16.45 9.78 -15.34
N SER A 219 -17.33 10.03 -14.37
CA SER A 219 -18.24 9.05 -13.84
C SER A 219 -19.43 8.78 -14.78
N GLY A 220 -19.14 8.56 -16.06
CA GLY A 220 -20.08 7.96 -17.01
C GLY A 220 -20.41 6.50 -16.68
N ASP A 221 -20.03 6.00 -15.51
CA ASP A 221 -20.10 4.58 -15.18
C ASP A 221 -21.13 4.29 -14.07
N GLY A 222 -22.40 4.68 -14.20
CA GLY A 222 -23.45 4.31 -13.24
C GLY A 222 -24.85 4.85 -13.55
N ILE A 223 -25.82 4.61 -12.66
CA ILE A 223 -27.18 5.18 -12.71
C ILE A 223 -27.25 6.42 -11.79
N TRP A 224 -27.73 7.53 -12.34
CA TRP A 224 -27.74 8.82 -11.65
C TRP A 224 -29.15 9.38 -11.57
N PHE A 225 -29.46 10.01 -10.44
CA PHE A 225 -30.74 10.67 -10.22
C PHE A 225 -30.54 12.11 -9.85
N SER A 226 -31.26 13.00 -10.52
CA SER A 226 -31.34 14.42 -10.18
C SER A 226 -32.78 14.80 -9.84
N PHE A 227 -32.94 15.65 -8.83
CA PHE A 227 -34.23 16.13 -8.36
C PHE A 227 -34.59 17.46 -9.01
N VAL A 228 -35.74 17.52 -9.67
CA VAL A 228 -36.27 18.72 -10.34
C VAL A 228 -37.41 19.27 -9.49
N SER A 229 -37.06 19.87 -8.35
CA SER A 229 -38.02 20.24 -7.30
C SER A 229 -39.11 21.22 -7.75
N GLN A 230 -38.84 22.09 -8.73
CA GLN A 230 -39.84 23.02 -9.28
C GLN A 230 -41.00 22.34 -10.02
N HIS A 231 -40.84 21.08 -10.41
CA HIS A 231 -41.80 20.33 -11.21
C HIS A 231 -42.16 18.98 -10.62
N ASP A 232 -41.66 18.65 -9.41
CA ASP A 232 -41.78 17.34 -8.78
C ASP A 232 -41.42 16.22 -9.77
N ARG A 233 -40.24 16.30 -10.39
CA ARG A 233 -39.72 15.27 -11.32
C ARG A 233 -38.37 14.75 -10.88
N ILE A 234 -38.10 13.50 -11.23
CA ILE A 234 -36.76 12.91 -11.15
C ILE A 234 -36.21 12.75 -12.56
N ALA A 235 -35.03 13.29 -12.81
CA ALA A 235 -34.26 13.01 -14.00
C ALA A 235 -33.39 11.78 -13.77
N VAL A 236 -33.52 10.77 -14.63
CA VAL A 236 -32.71 9.54 -14.60
C VAL A 236 -31.67 9.61 -15.72
N PHE A 237 -30.42 9.30 -15.41
CA PHE A 237 -29.33 9.24 -16.38
C PHE A 237 -28.69 7.84 -16.36
N GLY A 238 -28.44 7.28 -17.54
CA GLY A 238 -27.68 6.05 -17.73
C GLY A 238 -26.18 6.29 -17.91
N SER A 239 -25.44 5.22 -18.18
CA SER A 239 -23.99 5.25 -18.37
C SER A 239 -23.59 6.01 -19.64
N ASP A 240 -22.48 6.76 -19.59
CA ASP A 240 -21.78 7.42 -20.71
C ASP A 240 -22.48 8.65 -21.31
N GLN A 241 -23.58 9.13 -20.71
CA GLN A 241 -24.38 10.26 -21.19
C GLN A 241 -24.39 11.46 -20.24
N ALA A 242 -23.25 11.79 -19.63
CA ALA A 242 -23.01 13.18 -19.20
C ALA A 242 -22.72 14.06 -20.43
N HIS A 243 -23.61 14.04 -21.44
CA HIS A 243 -23.60 15.03 -22.50
C HIS A 243 -24.11 16.34 -21.89
N TRP A 244 -23.17 17.18 -21.45
CA TRP A 244 -23.33 18.49 -20.82
C TRP A 244 -24.13 19.55 -21.61
N GLY A 245 -24.87 19.14 -22.65
CA GLY A 245 -25.77 19.95 -23.46
C GLY A 245 -27.24 19.55 -23.42
N TRP A 246 -27.65 18.55 -22.63
CA TRP A 246 -29.06 18.11 -22.54
C TRP A 246 -29.69 18.39 -21.17
N PRO A 247 -30.62 19.35 -21.04
CA PRO A 247 -31.15 19.82 -19.76
C PRO A 247 -32.26 18.92 -19.17
N GLY A 248 -32.27 17.61 -19.45
CA GLY A 248 -33.44 16.74 -19.16
C GLY A 248 -33.18 15.36 -18.56
N GLY A 249 -31.95 14.86 -18.52
CA GLY A 249 -31.71 13.42 -18.28
C GLY A 249 -32.21 12.55 -19.44
N ASN A 250 -31.95 11.24 -19.37
CA ASN A 250 -32.40 10.29 -20.39
C ASN A 250 -33.94 10.18 -20.36
N VAL A 251 -34.52 10.26 -19.16
CA VAL A 251 -35.97 10.37 -18.93
C VAL A 251 -36.26 11.24 -17.71
N LEU A 252 -37.37 11.97 -17.77
CA LEU A 252 -37.98 12.67 -16.63
C LEU A 252 -39.19 11.87 -16.14
N VAL A 253 -39.14 11.36 -14.91
CA VAL A 253 -40.26 10.69 -14.25
C VAL A 253 -41.03 11.70 -13.40
N GLN A 254 -42.34 11.81 -13.63
CA GLN A 254 -43.22 12.71 -12.89
C GLN A 254 -43.60 12.10 -11.54
N LEU A 255 -43.53 12.89 -10.47
CA LEU A 255 -44.01 12.57 -9.12
C LEU A 255 -45.33 13.27 -8.81
N TRP A 256 -45.86 13.01 -7.61
CA TRP A 256 -47.01 13.73 -7.06
C TRP A 256 -46.66 15.15 -6.63
N ASP A 257 -47.66 16.03 -6.60
CA ASP A 257 -47.49 17.43 -6.21
C ASP A 257 -46.90 17.55 -4.80
N GLY A 258 -45.81 18.31 -4.70
CA GLY A 258 -45.10 18.57 -3.45
C GLY A 258 -44.18 17.44 -2.98
N ALA A 259 -43.94 16.40 -3.79
CA ALA A 259 -43.02 15.31 -3.46
C ALA A 259 -41.62 15.80 -3.06
N LEU A 260 -41.14 16.86 -3.70
CA LEU A 260 -39.79 17.41 -3.52
C LEU A 260 -39.81 18.80 -2.84
N SER A 261 -40.87 19.10 -2.08
CA SER A 261 -41.02 20.39 -1.39
C SER A 261 -40.27 20.40 -0.04
N GLY A 262 -39.39 21.39 0.15
CA GLY A 262 -38.59 21.50 1.38
C GLY A 262 -37.57 20.37 1.52
N GLN A 263 -37.36 19.90 2.75
CA GLN A 263 -36.56 18.72 3.02
C GLN A 263 -37.41 17.45 2.86
N PHE A 264 -36.90 16.46 2.14
CA PHE A 264 -37.57 15.16 1.92
C PHE A 264 -36.59 14.01 2.13
N ARG A 265 -37.10 12.85 2.54
CA ARG A 265 -36.31 11.61 2.66
C ARG A 265 -36.21 10.94 1.30
N VAL A 266 -35.01 10.49 0.94
CA VAL A 266 -34.75 9.62 -0.20
C VAL A 266 -34.19 8.31 0.29
N ASP A 267 -34.76 7.21 -0.19
CA ASP A 267 -34.21 5.86 0.00
C ASP A 267 -33.96 5.22 -1.37
N LEU A 268 -32.70 4.95 -1.68
CA LEU A 268 -32.25 4.25 -2.88
C LEU A 268 -31.88 2.81 -2.51
N VAL A 269 -32.70 1.86 -2.91
CA VAL A 269 -32.47 0.42 -2.66
C VAL A 269 -31.90 -0.21 -3.92
N CYS A 270 -30.69 -0.76 -3.84
CA CYS A 270 -30.00 -1.43 -4.94
C CYS A 270 -29.81 -2.91 -4.63
N THR A 271 -30.29 -3.79 -5.50
CA THR A 271 -30.21 -5.25 -5.39
C THR A 271 -29.09 -5.81 -6.25
N ASP A 272 -28.67 -7.04 -5.94
CA ASP A 272 -27.61 -7.77 -6.66
C ASP A 272 -27.97 -8.16 -8.11
N ASP A 273 -29.25 -8.03 -8.49
CA ASP A 273 -29.76 -8.22 -9.85
C ASP A 273 -29.78 -6.94 -10.70
N LEU A 274 -29.06 -5.89 -10.26
CA LEU A 274 -28.97 -4.59 -10.94
C LEU A 274 -30.30 -3.82 -11.03
N THR A 275 -31.18 -4.02 -10.06
CA THR A 275 -32.35 -3.15 -9.84
C THR A 275 -32.02 -2.07 -8.82
N THR A 276 -32.31 -0.82 -9.15
CA THR A 276 -32.28 0.31 -8.21
C THR A 276 -33.69 0.90 -8.10
N THR A 277 -34.27 0.85 -6.92
CA THR A 277 -35.60 1.39 -6.61
C THR A 277 -35.47 2.62 -5.72
N MET A 278 -36.18 3.69 -6.08
CA MET A 278 -36.22 4.92 -5.30
C MET A 278 -37.55 5.06 -4.57
N PHE A 279 -37.47 5.39 -3.28
CA PHE A 279 -38.59 5.85 -2.48
C PHE A 279 -38.37 7.29 -2.05
N ILE A 280 -39.42 8.11 -2.10
CA ILE A 280 -39.43 9.48 -1.59
C ILE A 280 -40.43 9.55 -0.45
N ASN A 281 -39.98 9.92 0.75
CA ASN A 281 -40.79 9.91 1.97
C ASN A 281 -41.50 8.57 2.22
N GLY A 282 -40.81 7.45 1.93
CA GLY A 282 -41.34 6.09 2.06
C GLY A 282 -42.34 5.66 0.97
N ILE A 283 -42.61 6.50 -0.03
CA ILE A 283 -43.51 6.20 -1.15
C ILE A 283 -42.68 5.82 -2.37
N TYR A 284 -43.04 4.72 -3.04
CA TYR A 284 -42.39 4.29 -4.28
C TYR A 284 -42.47 5.39 -5.35
N ALA A 285 -41.32 5.80 -5.87
CA ALA A 285 -41.19 6.89 -6.83
C ALA A 285 -40.88 6.37 -8.24
N LEU A 286 -39.88 5.50 -8.36
CA LEU A 286 -39.48 4.86 -9.62
C LEU A 286 -38.59 3.65 -9.37
N SER A 287 -38.37 2.83 -10.41
CA SER A 287 -37.28 1.85 -10.42
C SER A 287 -36.55 1.83 -11.75
N VAL A 288 -35.27 1.47 -11.69
CA VAL A 288 -34.39 1.30 -12.84
C VAL A 288 -33.85 -0.13 -12.82
N ARG A 289 -33.94 -0.84 -13.94
CA ARG A 289 -33.43 -2.21 -14.09
C ARG A 289 -32.46 -2.29 -15.25
N ILE A 290 -31.34 -2.97 -15.05
CA ILE A 290 -30.39 -3.27 -16.11
C ILE A 290 -30.46 -4.75 -16.44
N GLU A 291 -31.05 -5.09 -17.58
CA GLU A 291 -31.24 -6.46 -18.05
C GLU A 291 -30.81 -6.53 -19.52
N ASP A 292 -30.15 -7.61 -19.93
CA ASP A 292 -29.73 -7.84 -21.33
C ASP A 292 -28.96 -6.67 -21.99
N SER A 293 -28.12 -5.98 -21.22
CA SER A 293 -27.38 -4.78 -21.66
C SER A 293 -28.28 -3.61 -22.07
N ARG A 294 -29.45 -3.49 -21.44
CA ARG A 294 -30.39 -2.37 -21.62
C ARG A 294 -30.83 -1.84 -20.27
N ILE A 295 -31.06 -0.54 -20.21
CA ILE A 295 -31.60 0.13 -19.03
C ILE A 295 -33.10 0.34 -19.25
N HIS A 296 -33.90 -0.06 -18.26
CA HIS A 296 -35.36 0.10 -18.24
C HIS A 296 -35.73 0.99 -17.07
N VAL A 297 -36.56 2.01 -17.31
CA VAL A 297 -37.07 2.88 -16.24
C VAL A 297 -38.57 2.71 -16.11
N TYR A 298 -39.02 2.48 -14.88
CA TYR A 298 -40.43 2.32 -14.51
C TYR A 298 -40.87 3.47 -13.62
N ASP A 299 -42.04 4.03 -13.91
CA ASP A 299 -42.61 5.13 -13.15
C ASP A 299 -43.38 4.65 -11.90
N MET A 300 -44.11 5.57 -11.24
CA MET A 300 -44.92 5.30 -10.04
C MET A 300 -46.06 4.31 -10.26
N ALA A 301 -46.58 4.19 -11.50
CA ALA A 301 -47.58 3.19 -11.85
C ALA A 301 -46.93 1.81 -12.14
N ASN A 302 -45.59 1.73 -12.02
CA ASN A 302 -44.78 0.59 -12.41
C ASN A 302 -44.91 0.27 -13.91
N GLU A 303 -45.17 1.30 -14.72
CA GLU A 303 -45.19 1.19 -16.18
C GLU A 303 -43.80 1.55 -16.73
N GLN A 304 -43.31 0.78 -17.70
CA GLN A 304 -42.03 1.09 -18.35
C GLN A 304 -42.20 2.35 -19.21
N VAL A 305 -41.49 3.41 -18.84
CA VAL A 305 -41.56 4.72 -19.51
C VAL A 305 -40.34 5.02 -20.37
N TYR A 306 -39.26 4.26 -20.22
CA TYR A 306 -38.02 4.47 -20.96
C TYR A 306 -37.20 3.19 -21.13
N GLU A 307 -36.46 3.12 -22.23
CA GLU A 307 -35.55 2.02 -22.56
C GLU A 307 -34.46 2.47 -23.54
N GLU A 308 -33.20 2.11 -23.26
CA GLU A 308 -32.07 2.32 -24.17
C GLU A 308 -30.99 1.24 -23.97
N ASP A 309 -30.06 1.13 -24.92
CA ASP A 309 -28.89 0.28 -24.75
C ASP A 309 -28.00 0.83 -23.63
N TYR A 310 -27.56 -0.06 -22.74
CA TYR A 310 -26.76 0.28 -21.59
C TYR A 310 -25.35 -0.31 -21.74
N ASN A 311 -24.34 0.53 -21.55
CA ASN A 311 -22.96 0.06 -21.63
C ASN A 311 -22.62 -0.72 -20.35
N MET A 312 -22.66 -2.05 -20.45
CA MET A 312 -22.30 -2.96 -19.35
C MET A 312 -20.85 -2.81 -18.87
N SER A 313 -20.01 -1.93 -19.44
CA SER A 313 -18.75 -1.54 -18.81
C SER A 313 -18.91 -0.84 -17.48
N SER A 314 -20.04 -0.14 -17.30
CA SER A 314 -20.38 0.64 -16.11
C SER A 314 -21.00 -0.21 -14.98
N ALA A 315 -21.66 -1.32 -15.31
CA ALA A 315 -22.19 -2.31 -14.38
C ALA A 315 -21.25 -3.51 -14.21
N LYS A 316 -19.94 -3.27 -14.16
CA LYS A 316 -18.94 -4.29 -13.81
C LYS A 316 -18.62 -4.05 -12.35
N GLY A 317 -18.96 -4.97 -11.46
CA GLY A 317 -18.74 -4.74 -10.04
C GLY A 317 -18.95 -5.96 -9.17
N SER A 318 -18.19 -6.02 -8.08
CA SER A 318 -18.50 -6.83 -6.90
C SER A 318 -18.84 -5.97 -5.69
N HIS A 319 -18.93 -4.65 -5.86
CA HIS A 319 -19.10 -3.71 -4.76
C HIS A 319 -20.24 -2.75 -5.02
N TYR A 320 -20.90 -2.29 -3.96
CA TYR A 320 -21.85 -1.19 -4.08
C TYR A 320 -21.11 0.14 -3.95
N SER A 321 -21.41 1.09 -4.84
CA SER A 321 -20.92 2.47 -4.74
C SER A 321 -22.08 3.41 -4.47
N VAL A 322 -21.87 4.28 -3.50
CA VAL A 322 -22.80 5.32 -3.07
C VAL A 322 -22.10 6.66 -3.26
N PHE A 323 -22.76 7.63 -3.88
CA PHE A 323 -22.14 8.94 -4.08
C PHE A 323 -23.15 10.05 -4.28
N CYS A 324 -22.67 11.26 -4.04
CA CYS A 324 -23.32 12.50 -4.44
C CYS A 324 -22.39 13.28 -5.36
N HIS A 325 -22.92 13.84 -6.45
CA HIS A 325 -22.17 14.58 -7.45
C HIS A 325 -22.93 15.84 -7.85
N GLY A 326 -22.25 16.87 -8.36
CA GLY A 326 -22.91 18.09 -8.84
C GLY A 326 -23.05 19.15 -7.75
N GLY A 327 -24.02 20.06 -7.88
CA GLY A 327 -24.23 21.14 -6.92
C GLY A 327 -25.71 21.39 -6.70
N GLY A 328 -26.10 21.85 -5.50
CA GLY A 328 -27.47 22.24 -5.16
C GLY A 328 -28.13 21.40 -4.06
N PHE A 329 -27.36 20.65 -3.27
CA PHE A 329 -27.90 19.82 -2.18
C PHE A 329 -27.42 20.27 -0.81
N MET A 330 -28.36 20.19 0.14
CA MET A 330 -28.08 20.02 1.55
C MET A 330 -28.50 18.59 1.93
N ILE A 331 -27.58 17.84 2.53
CA ILE A 331 -27.77 16.44 2.93
C ILE A 331 -27.64 16.35 4.44
N ASP A 332 -28.55 15.61 5.05
CA ASP A 332 -28.64 15.37 6.49
C ASP A 332 -29.02 13.90 6.73
N ASP A 333 -28.65 13.37 7.90
CA ASP A 333 -28.92 11.98 8.32
C ASP A 333 -28.59 10.94 7.23
N MET A 334 -27.35 10.95 6.75
CA MET A 334 -26.86 10.10 5.67
C MET A 334 -26.55 8.70 6.21
N GLN A 335 -27.25 7.69 5.69
CA GLN A 335 -27.19 6.32 6.16
C GLN A 335 -27.01 5.35 5.00
N VAL A 336 -26.20 4.32 5.22
CA VAL A 336 -26.07 3.19 4.29
C VAL A 336 -26.30 1.89 5.05
N TYR A 337 -27.22 1.08 4.55
CA TYR A 337 -27.60 -0.20 5.13
C TYR A 337 -27.36 -1.34 4.15
N GLY A 338 -27.02 -2.51 4.68
CA GLY A 338 -26.93 -3.74 3.89
C GLY A 338 -27.82 -4.86 4.43
N ALA A 339 -28.58 -5.51 3.56
CA ALA A 339 -29.34 -6.72 3.85
C ALA A 339 -28.38 -7.91 3.86
N SER A 340 -28.00 -8.38 5.04
CA SER A 340 -27.04 -9.47 5.20
C SER A 340 -27.56 -10.78 4.62
N ARG A 341 -26.67 -11.56 4.01
CA ARG A 341 -26.95 -12.96 3.63
C ARG A 341 -26.77 -13.96 4.77
N GLY A 342 -26.52 -13.48 5.98
CA GLY A 342 -26.16 -14.29 7.12
C GLY A 342 -24.65 -14.46 7.23
N SER A 343 -24.05 -13.97 8.30
CA SER A 343 -22.62 -14.17 8.57
C SER A 343 -22.32 -14.15 10.06
N THR A 344 -21.17 -14.70 10.42
CA THR A 344 -20.64 -14.62 11.79
C THR A 344 -19.24 -14.06 11.69
N VAL A 345 -19.05 -12.85 12.23
CA VAL A 345 -17.76 -12.18 12.27
C VAL A 345 -17.23 -12.30 13.69
N GLU A 346 -16.08 -12.97 13.83
CA GLU A 346 -15.33 -12.97 15.09
C GLU A 346 -14.24 -11.91 15.03
N GLU A 347 -14.37 -10.90 15.88
CA GLU A 347 -13.35 -9.87 16.07
C GLU A 347 -12.56 -10.19 17.34
N VAL A 348 -11.24 -10.24 17.24
CA VAL A 348 -10.34 -10.38 18.38
C VAL A 348 -9.78 -9.00 18.72
N VAL A 349 -10.25 -8.42 19.81
CA VAL A 349 -9.75 -7.14 20.33
C VAL A 349 -8.73 -7.43 21.42
N VAL A 350 -7.53 -6.86 21.28
CA VAL A 350 -6.49 -6.92 22.30
C VAL A 350 -6.27 -5.52 22.87
N THR A 351 -6.36 -5.40 24.19
CA THR A 351 -6.00 -4.18 24.91
C THR A 351 -4.67 -4.37 25.63
N ALA A 352 -3.74 -3.43 25.44
CA ALA A 352 -2.47 -3.38 26.18
C ALA A 352 -2.54 -2.31 27.28
N THR A 353 -2.23 -2.69 28.52
CA THR A 353 -2.17 -1.78 29.67
C THR A 353 -0.75 -1.80 30.25
N PRO A 354 -0.02 -0.67 30.30
CA PRO A 354 1.29 -0.66 30.91
C PRO A 354 1.18 -0.81 32.42
N LYS A 355 2.11 -1.56 33.03
CA LYS A 355 2.25 -1.61 34.48
C LYS A 355 2.78 -0.29 35.02
N GLU A 356 2.58 -0.06 36.32
CA GLU A 356 3.07 1.13 37.00
C GLU A 356 4.56 1.37 36.74
N GLY A 357 4.91 2.59 36.31
CA GLY A 357 6.29 2.97 35.97
C GLY A 357 6.76 2.60 34.57
N TYR A 358 5.92 1.98 33.73
CA TYR A 358 6.22 1.64 32.34
C TYR A 358 5.31 2.38 31.36
N ALA A 359 5.75 2.46 30.11
CA ALA A 359 5.00 3.04 29.00
C ALA A 359 4.84 2.01 27.87
N LEU A 360 3.82 2.19 27.05
CA LEU A 360 3.62 1.40 25.84
C LEU A 360 4.65 1.79 24.77
N GLY A 361 5.05 0.82 23.96
CA GLY A 361 5.98 0.99 22.85
C GLY A 361 7.45 0.86 23.26
N LEU A 362 8.33 0.93 22.25
CA LEU A 362 9.78 0.88 22.42
C LEU A 362 10.37 2.28 22.43
N ASP A 363 10.66 2.83 23.61
CA ASP A 363 11.42 4.09 23.70
C ASP A 363 12.92 3.84 23.49
N ILE A 364 13.45 4.35 22.37
CA ILE A 364 14.85 4.22 21.97
C ILE A 364 15.72 5.39 22.40
N THR A 365 15.19 6.44 23.00
CA THR A 365 15.89 7.72 23.28
C THR A 365 17.29 7.52 23.86
N ASN A 366 17.37 6.75 24.95
CA ASN A 366 18.62 6.50 25.68
C ASN A 366 19.21 5.10 25.44
N ARG A 367 18.77 4.41 24.39
CA ARG A 367 19.24 3.06 24.03
C ARG A 367 20.28 3.10 22.92
N ASN A 368 21.26 2.20 22.98
CA ASN A 368 22.22 1.91 21.92
C ASN A 368 22.18 0.41 21.56
N ASP A 369 22.92 0.01 20.53
CA ASP A 369 23.02 -1.37 20.06
C ASP A 369 21.68 -1.97 19.62
N LEU A 370 20.84 -1.12 19.03
CA LEU A 370 19.55 -1.52 18.47
C LEU A 370 19.74 -2.07 17.06
N VAL A 371 18.92 -3.05 16.70
CA VAL A 371 18.91 -3.63 15.36
C VAL A 371 17.53 -3.50 14.74
N GLY A 372 17.45 -2.72 13.66
CA GLY A 372 16.30 -2.63 12.78
C GLY A 372 16.47 -3.50 11.54
N ILE A 373 15.38 -3.93 10.92
CA ILE A 373 15.42 -4.64 9.63
C ILE A 373 14.36 -4.09 8.68
N CYS A 374 14.72 -3.83 7.43
CA CYS A 374 13.75 -3.42 6.42
C CYS A 374 12.79 -4.58 6.10
N TYR A 375 11.51 -4.25 5.92
CA TYR A 375 10.41 -5.21 5.75
C TYR A 375 9.42 -4.71 4.70
N THR A 376 9.09 -5.57 3.75
CA THR A 376 8.20 -5.31 2.62
C THR A 376 6.73 -5.50 2.99
N MET A 377 5.91 -4.49 2.66
CA MET A 377 4.47 -4.44 2.99
C MET A 377 3.53 -4.49 1.79
N TRP A 378 4.07 -4.58 0.57
CA TRP A 378 3.34 -4.25 -0.65
C TRP A 378 2.90 -5.43 -1.51
N PHE A 379 2.91 -6.67 -0.98
CA PHE A 379 2.44 -7.84 -1.74
C PHE A 379 0.94 -7.81 -2.03
N ASN A 380 0.13 -7.21 -1.15
CA ASN A 380 -1.31 -7.01 -1.44
C ASN A 380 -1.53 -6.06 -2.62
N ALA A 381 -0.68 -5.05 -2.80
CA ALA A 381 -0.78 -4.15 -3.95
C ALA A 381 -0.45 -4.84 -5.28
N ILE A 382 0.39 -5.90 -5.25
CA ILE A 382 0.75 -6.68 -6.44
C ILE A 382 -0.30 -7.76 -6.74
N PHE A 383 -0.73 -8.50 -5.71
CA PHE A 383 -1.52 -9.73 -5.89
C PHE A 383 -3.01 -9.56 -5.57
N GLY A 384 -3.41 -8.38 -5.09
CA GLY A 384 -4.78 -8.12 -4.60
C GLY A 384 -5.11 -8.90 -3.33
N ASP A 385 -6.39 -8.88 -2.95
CA ASP A 385 -6.88 -9.61 -1.78
C ASP A 385 -6.94 -11.14 -2.02
N GLY A 386 -7.00 -11.88 -0.92
CA GLY A 386 -7.24 -13.32 -0.94
C GLY A 386 -6.87 -13.97 0.40
N THR A 387 -7.57 -15.06 0.73
CA THR A 387 -7.40 -15.81 1.98
C THR A 387 -6.63 -17.12 1.81
N GLY A 388 -6.38 -17.54 0.57
CA GLY A 388 -5.63 -18.75 0.25
C GLY A 388 -4.15 -18.49 -0.02
N LYS A 389 -3.32 -19.52 0.21
CA LYS A 389 -1.90 -19.52 -0.16
C LYS A 389 -1.72 -19.17 -1.64
N MET A 390 -0.72 -18.34 -1.94
CA MET A 390 -0.40 -18.02 -3.32
C MET A 390 0.35 -19.20 -3.95
N THR A 391 0.06 -19.50 -5.21
CA THR A 391 0.67 -20.61 -5.96
C THR A 391 1.00 -20.16 -7.38
N ASN A 392 1.97 -20.81 -8.01
CA ASN A 392 2.38 -20.53 -9.40
C ASN A 392 2.81 -19.07 -9.64
N MET A 393 3.53 -18.48 -8.67
CA MET A 393 4.08 -17.14 -8.84
C MET A 393 5.26 -17.19 -9.82
N PRO A 394 5.40 -16.22 -10.75
CA PRO A 394 6.56 -16.13 -11.61
C PRO A 394 7.82 -15.99 -10.76
N ASN A 395 8.79 -16.91 -10.91
CA ASN A 395 10.08 -16.79 -10.26
C ASN A 395 11.23 -16.87 -11.27
N VAL A 396 12.29 -16.11 -11.00
CA VAL A 396 13.44 -15.94 -11.88
C VAL A 396 14.16 -17.27 -12.12
N PRO A 397 14.41 -18.14 -11.13
CA PRO A 397 15.06 -19.44 -11.37
C PRO A 397 14.32 -20.32 -12.38
N GLU A 398 13.01 -20.54 -12.22
CA GLU A 398 12.22 -21.36 -13.15
C GLU A 398 12.17 -20.74 -14.55
N MET A 399 12.00 -19.42 -14.64
CA MET A 399 11.98 -18.72 -15.92
C MET A 399 13.34 -18.78 -16.62
N THR A 400 14.43 -18.68 -15.87
CA THR A 400 15.80 -18.77 -16.40
C THR A 400 16.14 -20.19 -16.83
N GLU A 401 15.75 -21.20 -16.07
CA GLU A 401 15.95 -22.60 -16.46
C GLU A 401 15.20 -22.93 -17.76
N LYS A 402 13.97 -22.43 -17.88
CA LYS A 402 13.09 -22.71 -19.02
C LYS A 402 13.46 -21.95 -20.29
N TYR A 403 13.86 -20.68 -20.16
CA TYR A 403 14.01 -19.77 -21.30
C TYR A 403 15.43 -19.20 -21.48
N GLY A 404 16.31 -19.38 -20.49
CA GLY A 404 17.53 -18.60 -20.35
C GLY A 404 17.24 -17.15 -19.92
N PHE A 405 18.28 -16.41 -19.52
CA PHE A 405 18.20 -14.97 -19.30
C PHE A 405 19.44 -14.27 -19.86
N SER A 406 19.27 -13.14 -20.54
CA SER A 406 20.36 -12.25 -20.95
C SER A 406 19.95 -10.79 -20.88
N ALA A 407 20.91 -9.89 -20.69
CA ALA A 407 20.61 -8.45 -20.76
C ALA A 407 20.10 -8.03 -22.15
N GLU A 408 20.49 -8.74 -23.22
CA GLU A 408 20.06 -8.40 -24.59
C GLU A 408 18.62 -8.82 -24.88
N TYR A 409 18.19 -10.00 -24.41
CA TYR A 409 16.89 -10.59 -24.79
C TYR A 409 15.93 -10.80 -23.62
N GLY A 410 16.37 -10.62 -22.37
CA GLY A 410 15.63 -10.99 -21.17
C GLY A 410 15.47 -12.51 -21.08
N PHE A 411 14.30 -12.97 -20.63
CA PHE A 411 13.88 -14.36 -20.68
C PHE A 411 13.62 -14.82 -22.12
N GLY A 412 14.54 -15.59 -22.70
CA GLY A 412 14.43 -16.12 -24.05
C GLY A 412 15.60 -15.75 -24.97
N THR A 413 15.32 -15.67 -26.26
CA THR A 413 16.29 -15.43 -27.33
C THR A 413 15.86 -14.28 -28.24
N LYS A 414 16.65 -13.98 -29.26
CA LYS A 414 16.31 -13.02 -30.31
C LYS A 414 14.95 -13.31 -30.98
N ASP A 415 14.64 -14.57 -31.18
CA ASP A 415 13.47 -15.00 -31.96
C ASP A 415 12.23 -15.27 -31.08
N GLU A 416 12.42 -15.48 -29.77
CA GLU A 416 11.33 -15.78 -28.83
C GLU A 416 11.61 -15.21 -27.44
N GLN A 417 10.79 -14.24 -27.00
CA GLN A 417 10.93 -13.54 -25.71
C GLN A 417 9.70 -13.74 -24.81
N HIS A 418 9.95 -13.98 -23.53
CA HIS A 418 8.96 -14.24 -22.46
C HIS A 418 9.08 -13.23 -21.31
N ASN A 419 9.36 -11.96 -21.65
CA ASN A 419 9.85 -10.96 -20.69
C ASN A 419 8.79 -10.35 -19.76
N ASN A 420 7.51 -10.34 -20.14
CA ASN A 420 6.44 -9.75 -19.35
C ASN A 420 6.84 -8.44 -18.61
N LEU A 421 7.32 -7.45 -19.38
CA LEU A 421 7.88 -6.20 -18.83
C LEU A 421 6.96 -5.54 -17.81
N GLY A 422 7.55 -5.04 -16.72
CA GLY A 422 6.84 -4.43 -15.59
C GLY A 422 6.19 -5.43 -14.63
N GLN A 423 6.20 -6.73 -14.93
CA GLN A 423 5.71 -7.75 -14.00
C GLN A 423 6.73 -8.00 -12.89
N PHE A 424 6.22 -8.15 -11.65
CA PHE A 424 7.01 -8.61 -10.51
C PHE A 424 7.32 -10.10 -10.62
N HIS A 425 8.59 -10.45 -10.43
CA HIS A 425 9.09 -11.81 -10.39
C HIS A 425 9.75 -12.08 -9.04
N TYR A 426 9.46 -13.24 -8.46
CA TYR A 426 10.13 -13.73 -7.26
C TYR A 426 11.58 -14.11 -7.59
N TRP A 427 12.57 -13.66 -6.79
CA TRP A 427 13.95 -14.12 -6.99
C TRP A 427 14.15 -15.56 -6.49
N SER A 428 13.28 -16.06 -5.60
CA SER A 428 13.11 -17.47 -5.24
C SER A 428 11.80 -17.74 -4.48
N GLU A 429 11.54 -18.99 -4.07
CA GLU A 429 10.38 -19.39 -3.27
C GLU A 429 10.69 -19.27 -1.76
N PRO A 430 9.89 -18.52 -0.96
CA PRO A 430 10.02 -18.50 0.49
C PRO A 430 9.84 -19.89 1.10
N ALA A 431 10.55 -20.21 2.17
CA ALA A 431 10.43 -21.52 2.84
C ALA A 431 9.00 -21.81 3.34
N GLN A 432 8.26 -20.76 3.72
CA GLN A 432 6.86 -20.84 4.13
C GLN A 432 5.85 -20.85 2.96
N GLY A 433 6.35 -20.76 1.72
CA GLY A 433 5.56 -20.58 0.51
C GLY A 433 5.22 -19.12 0.24
N TYR A 434 4.59 -18.84 -0.90
CA TYR A 434 4.21 -17.49 -1.30
C TYR A 434 3.04 -16.95 -0.47
N TYR A 435 3.16 -15.71 0.01
CA TYR A 435 2.17 -15.08 0.89
C TYR A 435 1.87 -13.62 0.52
N ARG A 436 0.70 -13.14 0.94
CA ARG A 436 0.32 -11.73 0.88
C ARG A 436 0.76 -11.02 2.15
N SER A 437 0.89 -9.70 2.11
CA SER A 437 1.21 -8.90 3.30
C SER A 437 0.12 -8.94 4.37
N THR A 438 -1.11 -9.37 4.03
CA THR A 438 -2.21 -9.63 4.97
C THR A 438 -2.30 -11.08 5.46
N ASP A 439 -1.39 -11.97 5.04
CA ASP A 439 -1.37 -13.36 5.48
C ASP A 439 -0.88 -13.44 6.94
N THR A 440 -1.80 -13.70 7.86
CA THR A 440 -1.51 -13.73 9.30
C THR A 440 -0.54 -14.85 9.66
N ASP A 441 -0.58 -16.00 8.99
CA ASP A 441 0.35 -17.10 9.29
C ASP A 441 1.78 -16.72 8.92
N ALA A 442 1.94 -16.05 7.76
CA ALA A 442 3.24 -15.54 7.33
C ALA A 442 3.77 -14.44 8.26
N ILE A 443 2.91 -13.49 8.65
CA ILE A 443 3.27 -12.46 9.64
C ILE A 443 3.73 -13.10 10.94
N ARG A 444 2.96 -14.07 11.48
CA ARG A 444 3.30 -14.77 12.73
C ARG A 444 4.64 -15.47 12.65
N ASN A 445 4.91 -16.17 11.55
CA ASN A 445 6.20 -16.82 11.33
C ASN A 445 7.35 -15.80 11.27
N ASN A 446 7.19 -14.73 10.50
CA ASN A 446 8.19 -13.66 10.38
C ASN A 446 8.49 -13.00 11.74
N MET A 447 7.45 -12.66 12.52
CA MET A 447 7.62 -12.02 13.82
C MET A 447 8.36 -12.93 14.80
N ARG A 448 8.07 -14.25 14.80
CA ARG A 448 8.78 -15.24 15.62
C ARG A 448 10.25 -15.32 15.26
N LEU A 449 10.57 -15.43 13.96
CA LEU A 449 11.96 -15.53 13.49
C LEU A 449 12.73 -14.27 13.83
N LEU A 450 12.22 -13.10 13.46
CA LEU A 450 12.87 -11.82 13.71
C LEU A 450 13.04 -11.51 15.20
N TYR A 451 12.02 -11.81 16.01
CA TYR A 451 12.11 -11.69 17.46
C TYR A 451 13.23 -12.58 18.02
N LYS A 452 13.28 -13.86 17.63
CA LYS A 452 14.31 -14.80 18.08
C LYS A 452 15.72 -14.43 17.64
N ALA A 453 15.85 -13.85 16.43
CA ALA A 453 17.11 -13.28 15.96
C ALA A 453 17.59 -12.09 16.80
N GLY A 454 16.69 -11.49 17.58
CA GLY A 454 16.98 -10.33 18.41
C GLY A 454 16.73 -9.01 17.69
N VAL A 455 16.01 -8.98 16.57
CA VAL A 455 15.62 -7.72 15.91
C VAL A 455 14.69 -6.92 16.81
N ASP A 456 15.02 -5.65 17.04
CA ASP A 456 14.25 -4.76 17.91
C ASP A 456 13.03 -4.19 17.19
N PHE A 457 13.16 -3.80 15.93
CA PHE A 457 12.05 -3.23 15.16
C PHE A 457 12.16 -3.48 13.66
N LEU A 458 11.00 -3.46 12.99
CA LEU A 458 10.87 -3.46 11.55
C LEU A 458 10.89 -2.02 11.02
N ILE A 459 11.52 -1.83 9.87
CA ILE A 459 11.42 -0.61 9.07
C ILE A 459 10.53 -0.96 7.87
N LEU A 460 9.26 -0.57 7.96
CA LEU A 460 8.23 -0.91 6.98
C LEU A 460 8.38 -0.02 5.75
N ASP A 461 8.59 -0.65 4.60
CA ASP A 461 8.79 0.05 3.34
C ASP A 461 7.48 0.53 2.71
N TYR A 462 7.31 1.85 2.76
CA TYR A 462 6.28 2.63 2.10
C TYR A 462 6.89 3.73 1.23
N THR A 463 8.08 3.50 0.70
CA THR A 463 8.83 4.50 -0.08
C THR A 463 8.23 4.82 -1.45
N TYR A 464 7.16 4.13 -1.83
CA TYR A 464 6.37 4.47 -3.02
C TYR A 464 5.04 5.15 -2.70
N ALA A 465 4.66 5.25 -1.43
CA ALA A 465 3.42 5.91 -1.04
C ALA A 465 3.52 7.44 -1.24
N GLY A 466 2.67 7.97 -2.12
CA GLY A 466 2.59 9.40 -2.44
C GLY A 466 1.24 10.02 -2.09
N ALA A 467 1.08 11.31 -2.39
CA ALA A 467 -0.13 12.09 -2.07
C ALA A 467 -1.48 11.48 -2.51
N GLY A 468 -1.51 10.58 -3.51
CA GLY A 468 -2.73 9.87 -3.94
C GLY A 468 -3.13 8.67 -3.07
N TYR A 469 -2.30 8.27 -2.10
CA TYR A 469 -2.51 7.14 -1.21
C TYR A 469 -3.29 7.59 0.04
N GLN A 470 -4.44 8.24 -0.17
CA GLN A 470 -5.30 8.77 0.90
C GLN A 470 -6.34 7.72 1.34
N PRO A 471 -6.92 7.85 2.55
CA PRO A 471 -8.12 7.09 2.93
C PRO A 471 -9.15 7.15 1.80
N GLY A 472 -9.75 5.99 1.51
CA GLY A 472 -10.68 5.86 0.38
C GLY A 472 -10.01 5.73 -0.98
N SER A 473 -8.69 5.51 -1.10
CA SER A 473 -8.07 5.07 -2.35
C SER A 473 -7.74 3.58 -2.34
N SER A 474 -7.71 2.98 -3.53
CA SER A 474 -7.33 1.56 -3.69
C SER A 474 -5.87 1.32 -3.28
N GLU A 475 -5.04 2.34 -3.48
CA GLU A 475 -3.64 2.41 -3.12
C GLU A 475 -3.49 2.43 -1.59
N TRP A 476 -4.21 3.29 -0.88
CA TRP A 476 -4.24 3.25 0.59
C TRP A 476 -4.75 1.91 1.11
N ALA A 477 -5.82 1.37 0.54
CA ALA A 477 -6.42 0.11 0.95
C ALA A 477 -5.42 -1.06 0.86
N ASN A 478 -4.81 -1.24 -0.31
CA ASN A 478 -4.04 -2.45 -0.62
C ASN A 478 -2.54 -2.30 -0.38
N TYR A 479 -2.00 -1.08 -0.37
CA TYR A 479 -0.60 -0.83 -0.07
C TYR A 479 -0.40 -0.57 1.42
N ILE A 480 -1.25 0.24 2.08
CA ILE A 480 -1.00 0.72 3.45
C ILE A 480 -1.93 0.06 4.48
N SER A 481 -3.23 0.34 4.43
CA SER A 481 -4.14 0.06 5.55
C SER A 481 -4.39 -1.41 5.82
N LYS A 482 -4.74 -2.23 4.82
CA LYS A 482 -4.95 -3.67 5.07
C LYS A 482 -3.65 -4.35 5.54
N PRO A 483 -2.48 -4.15 4.89
CA PRO A 483 -1.23 -4.71 5.39
C PRO A 483 -0.87 -4.23 6.81
N MET A 484 -1.01 -2.93 7.10
CA MET A 484 -0.75 -2.38 8.43
C MET A 484 -1.67 -2.98 9.48
N ASN A 485 -2.99 -3.02 9.23
CA ASN A 485 -3.97 -3.58 10.15
C ASN A 485 -3.66 -5.06 10.44
N ALA A 486 -3.40 -5.86 9.40
CA ALA A 486 -3.06 -7.26 9.55
C ALA A 486 -1.79 -7.45 10.38
N LEU A 487 -0.74 -6.67 10.11
CA LEU A 487 0.53 -6.73 10.85
C LEU A 487 0.34 -6.34 12.32
N LEU A 488 -0.27 -5.19 12.59
CA LEU A 488 -0.44 -4.65 13.94
C LEU A 488 -1.38 -5.53 14.78
N ASP A 489 -2.49 -6.00 14.20
CA ASP A 489 -3.42 -6.91 14.89
C ASP A 489 -2.75 -8.24 15.21
N THR A 490 -1.99 -8.80 14.27
CA THR A 490 -1.25 -10.04 14.49
C THR A 490 -0.20 -9.85 15.59
N ILE A 491 0.54 -8.74 15.60
CA ILE A 491 1.49 -8.42 16.68
C ILE A 491 0.80 -8.36 18.04
N MET A 492 -0.34 -7.67 18.13
CA MET A 492 -1.07 -7.55 19.40
C MET A 492 -1.60 -8.90 19.89
N GLN A 493 -2.13 -9.73 18.98
CA GLN A 493 -2.59 -11.09 19.30
C GLN A 493 -1.43 -11.96 19.78
N MET A 494 -0.30 -11.95 19.06
CA MET A 494 0.94 -12.62 19.47
C MET A 494 1.36 -12.27 20.89
N ARG A 495 1.37 -10.97 21.21
CA ARG A 495 1.78 -10.48 22.53
C ARG A 495 0.80 -10.89 23.62
N ALA A 496 -0.50 -10.91 23.33
CA ALA A 496 -1.51 -11.41 24.26
C ALA A 496 -1.40 -12.93 24.51
N GLU A 497 -0.89 -13.68 23.54
CA GLU A 497 -0.56 -15.10 23.66
C GLU A 497 0.78 -15.36 24.38
N GLY A 498 1.48 -14.29 24.80
CA GLY A 498 2.77 -14.37 25.49
C GLY A 498 3.97 -14.51 24.55
N GLU A 499 3.79 -14.33 23.24
CA GLU A 499 4.90 -14.28 22.29
C GLU A 499 5.50 -12.88 22.21
N GLY A 500 6.83 -12.79 22.06
CA GLY A 500 7.47 -11.53 21.75
C GLY A 500 7.51 -11.26 20.25
N THR A 501 7.49 -9.98 19.88
CA THR A 501 7.59 -9.52 18.50
C THR A 501 8.51 -8.30 18.41
N PRO A 502 9.13 -8.03 17.25
CA PRO A 502 9.69 -6.72 16.97
C PRO A 502 8.63 -5.61 17.06
N TYR A 503 9.08 -4.39 17.28
CA TYR A 503 8.28 -3.17 17.13
C TYR A 503 8.29 -2.69 15.67
N VAL A 504 7.57 -1.63 15.33
CA VAL A 504 7.47 -1.16 13.94
C VAL A 504 7.72 0.34 13.79
N VAL A 505 8.35 0.71 12.67
CA VAL A 505 8.61 2.07 12.20
C VAL A 505 8.21 2.13 10.73
N MET A 506 7.42 3.13 10.33
CA MET A 506 7.10 3.33 8.91
C MET A 506 8.18 4.15 8.21
N TRP A 507 8.54 3.78 6.99
CA TRP A 507 9.44 4.54 6.11
C TRP A 507 8.68 5.04 4.88
N MET A 508 8.35 6.33 4.90
CA MET A 508 7.46 6.99 3.95
C MET A 508 8.23 7.78 2.90
N TYR A 509 7.62 8.00 1.73
CA TYR A 509 8.14 8.95 0.73
C TYR A 509 7.57 10.35 0.90
N ASP A 510 6.25 10.46 1.07
CA ASP A 510 5.51 11.72 1.01
C ASP A 510 4.99 12.15 2.39
N ASP A 511 5.43 13.32 2.84
CA ASP A 511 5.09 13.90 4.14
C ASP A 511 3.60 14.27 4.26
N SER A 512 2.86 14.42 3.14
CA SER A 512 1.42 14.66 3.15
C SER A 512 0.61 13.54 3.82
N LEU A 513 1.20 12.35 3.95
CA LEU A 513 0.59 11.20 4.60
C LEU A 513 0.83 11.15 6.11
N PHE A 514 1.67 12.02 6.69
CA PHE A 514 2.05 11.94 8.11
C PHE A 514 0.86 12.11 9.05
N ASP A 515 0.00 13.08 8.75
CA ASP A 515 -1.21 13.32 9.54
C ASP A 515 -2.19 12.15 9.46
N VAL A 516 -2.31 11.57 8.27
CA VAL A 516 -3.17 10.42 7.99
C VAL A 516 -2.69 9.18 8.73
N ILE A 517 -1.40 8.81 8.59
CA ILE A 517 -0.86 7.64 9.29
C ILE A 517 -0.87 7.83 10.82
N TYR A 518 -0.75 9.08 11.30
CA TYR A 518 -0.93 9.37 12.71
C TYR A 518 -2.37 9.08 13.16
N GLN A 519 -3.36 9.64 12.45
CA GLN A 519 -4.77 9.45 12.79
C GLN A 519 -5.19 7.98 12.72
N HIS A 520 -4.76 7.26 11.68
CA HIS A 520 -5.21 5.90 11.41
C HIS A 520 -4.38 4.81 12.12
N PHE A 521 -3.14 5.07 12.55
CA PHE A 521 -2.30 4.05 13.18
C PHE A 521 -1.64 4.50 14.49
N TYR A 522 -0.79 5.53 14.47
CA TYR A 522 0.01 5.90 15.66
C TYR A 522 -0.82 6.49 16.80
N GLY A 523 -1.91 7.18 16.48
CA GLY A 523 -2.87 7.75 17.43
C GLY A 523 -3.93 6.74 17.90
N VAL A 524 -3.94 5.53 17.34
CA VAL A 524 -4.89 4.48 17.71
C VAL A 524 -4.35 3.71 18.91
N GLU A 525 -5.00 3.89 20.07
CA GLU A 525 -4.54 3.33 21.35
C GLU A 525 -4.38 1.79 21.30
N LYS A 526 -5.21 1.10 20.50
CA LYS A 526 -5.13 -0.35 20.24
C LYS A 526 -3.73 -0.82 19.86
N TRP A 527 -2.99 -0.03 19.08
CA TRP A 527 -1.70 -0.43 18.49
C TRP A 527 -0.51 0.31 19.05
N LYS A 528 -0.71 1.19 20.02
CA LYS A 528 0.34 2.05 20.56
C LYS A 528 1.59 1.29 21.02
N ASP A 529 1.40 0.10 21.59
CA ASP A 529 2.52 -0.73 22.04
C ASP A 529 3.34 -1.34 20.88
N CYS A 530 2.83 -1.36 19.65
CA CYS A 530 3.56 -1.86 18.48
C CYS A 530 4.68 -0.92 18.04
N PHE A 531 4.61 0.37 18.35
CA PHE A 531 5.46 1.39 17.73
C PHE A 531 6.75 1.68 18.50
N VAL A 532 7.72 2.23 17.77
CA VAL A 532 8.95 2.79 18.33
C VAL A 532 8.74 4.27 18.64
N PHE A 533 9.26 4.71 19.79
CA PHE A 533 9.24 6.09 20.25
C PHE A 533 10.66 6.61 20.40
N TRP A 534 10.87 7.88 20.06
CA TRP A 534 12.11 8.58 20.26
C TRP A 534 11.80 10.00 20.72
N ASN A 535 12.49 10.48 21.77
CA ASN A 535 12.32 11.80 22.36
C ASN A 535 10.86 12.10 22.74
N GLY A 536 10.14 11.07 23.19
CA GLY A 536 8.75 11.16 23.61
C GLY A 536 7.71 11.18 22.48
N LYS A 537 8.12 11.06 21.22
CA LYS A 537 7.22 11.01 20.05
C LYS A 537 7.38 9.69 19.29
N PRO A 538 6.35 9.22 18.57
CA PRO A 538 6.52 8.13 17.62
C PRO A 538 7.67 8.41 16.63
N PHE A 539 8.43 7.38 16.30
CA PHE A 539 9.53 7.46 15.35
C PHE A 539 9.04 7.03 13.96
N VAL A 540 9.30 7.87 12.95
CA VAL A 540 9.01 7.60 11.54
C VAL A 540 10.24 7.92 10.70
N MET A 541 10.33 7.30 9.54
CA MET A 541 11.36 7.59 8.55
C MET A 541 10.73 8.19 7.30
N ARG A 542 11.48 9.08 6.63
CA ARG A 542 11.11 9.60 5.31
C ARG A 542 12.22 9.39 4.29
N TRP A 543 11.96 9.57 3.00
CA TRP A 543 12.98 9.34 1.97
C TRP A 543 14.17 10.31 2.07
N ILE A 544 13.90 11.61 2.18
CA ILE A 544 14.95 12.64 2.26
C ILE A 544 14.65 13.56 3.42
N ALA A 545 15.56 13.67 4.39
CA ALA A 545 15.42 14.59 5.51
C ALA A 545 16.60 15.56 5.59
N ASP A 546 16.31 16.79 6.00
CA ASP A 546 17.31 17.78 6.42
C ASP A 546 17.16 18.08 7.91
N GLU A 547 18.08 18.83 8.50
CA GLU A 547 18.06 19.11 9.94
C GLU A 547 16.79 19.81 10.45
N SER A 548 16.05 20.52 9.59
CA SER A 548 14.88 21.30 9.99
C SER A 548 13.61 20.46 10.18
N CYS A 549 13.59 19.23 9.67
CA CYS A 549 12.40 18.37 9.65
C CYS A 549 12.49 17.14 10.57
N LEU A 550 13.57 17.01 11.34
CA LEU A 550 13.87 15.83 12.15
C LEU A 550 13.04 15.73 13.44
N ASP A 551 12.30 16.78 13.76
CA ASP A 551 11.32 16.82 14.83
C ASP A 551 10.10 17.62 14.37
N THR A 552 8.95 16.97 14.32
CA THR A 552 7.66 17.59 14.00
C THR A 552 6.78 17.57 15.24
N ASP A 553 5.62 18.22 15.22
CA ASP A 553 4.70 18.20 16.37
C ASP A 553 4.24 16.76 16.73
N LYS A 554 4.22 15.86 15.75
CA LYS A 554 3.70 14.48 15.91
C LYS A 554 4.80 13.41 15.94
N PHE A 555 5.94 13.63 15.32
CA PHE A 555 6.96 12.59 15.10
C PHE A 555 8.38 13.08 15.38
N THR A 556 9.22 12.16 15.84
CA THR A 556 10.67 12.25 15.57
C THR A 556 10.96 11.59 14.22
N VAL A 557 11.76 12.24 13.38
CA VAL A 557 11.95 11.86 11.97
C VAL A 557 13.42 11.64 11.66
N ARG A 558 13.71 10.65 10.81
CA ARG A 558 15.00 10.52 10.10
C ARG A 558 14.77 10.30 8.62
N GLY A 559 15.66 10.85 7.79
CA GLY A 559 15.69 10.53 6.37
C GLY A 559 16.39 9.18 6.16
N MET A 560 16.09 8.46 5.09
CA MET A 560 16.90 7.32 4.65
C MET A 560 16.96 7.23 3.13
N TYR A 561 18.17 7.21 2.59
CA TYR A 561 18.42 7.19 1.14
C TYR A 561 19.62 6.30 0.79
N GLY A 562 19.58 5.58 -0.32
CA GLY A 562 20.61 4.60 -0.69
C GLY A 562 21.34 4.94 -1.98
N LEU A 563 22.42 4.21 -2.25
CA LEU A 563 23.20 4.27 -3.49
C LEU A 563 23.79 5.65 -3.83
N ARG A 564 24.16 6.44 -2.81
CA ARG A 564 24.73 7.79 -3.02
C ARG A 564 26.19 7.91 -2.60
N GLY A 565 26.75 6.90 -1.93
CA GLY A 565 28.14 6.89 -1.53
C GLY A 565 28.50 7.86 -0.41
N GLN A 566 27.60 8.76 0.03
CA GLN A 566 27.70 9.62 1.23
C GLN A 566 26.32 10.04 1.76
N ALA A 567 26.19 10.09 3.08
CA ALA A 567 24.99 10.51 3.79
C ALA A 567 24.96 12.03 4.03
N ALA A 568 23.78 12.66 3.94
CA ALA A 568 23.58 14.02 4.45
C ALA A 568 23.39 14.01 5.98
N PRO A 569 23.65 15.12 6.70
CA PRO A 569 23.29 15.24 8.12
C PRO A 569 21.80 14.92 8.35
N GLY A 570 21.49 14.10 9.36
CA GLY A 570 20.12 13.68 9.67
C GLY A 570 19.53 12.61 8.75
N GLN A 571 20.33 12.08 7.82
CA GLN A 571 19.88 11.10 6.83
C GLN A 571 20.67 9.80 6.96
N TRP A 572 19.96 8.71 7.24
CA TRP A 572 20.45 7.34 7.21
C TRP A 572 20.73 6.88 5.77
N THR A 573 21.52 5.83 5.63
CA THR A 573 21.82 5.24 4.31
C THR A 573 21.39 3.79 4.23
N TYR A 574 21.16 3.27 3.03
CA TYR A 574 20.96 1.84 2.82
C TYR A 574 21.65 1.39 1.54
N LEU A 575 22.02 0.10 1.48
CA LEU A 575 22.63 -0.52 0.29
C LEU A 575 23.95 0.09 -0.17
N GLU A 576 24.65 0.81 0.70
CA GLU A 576 25.94 1.39 0.35
C GLU A 576 27.00 0.30 0.20
N VAL A 577 27.64 0.20 -0.99
CA VAL A 577 28.69 -0.80 -1.27
C VAL A 577 29.78 -0.77 -0.20
N SER A 578 30.29 0.42 0.12
CA SER A 578 31.33 0.56 1.14
C SER A 578 30.79 0.50 2.55
N ASN A 579 29.55 0.97 2.78
CA ASN A 579 28.93 1.17 4.09
C ASN A 579 29.85 1.84 5.13
N LYS A 580 30.83 2.64 4.69
CA LYS A 580 31.81 3.30 5.58
C LYS A 580 31.31 4.63 6.14
N ASN A 581 30.28 5.22 5.55
CA ASN A 581 29.76 6.52 5.95
C ASN A 581 28.80 6.39 7.12
N THR A 582 29.35 6.43 8.32
CA THR A 582 28.56 6.51 9.55
C THR A 582 27.76 7.79 9.60
N VAL A 583 26.49 7.71 9.97
CA VAL A 583 25.64 8.89 10.11
C VAL A 583 25.68 9.34 11.56
N SER A 584 26.17 10.55 11.84
CA SER A 584 26.11 11.16 13.17
C SER A 584 25.02 12.22 13.18
N TYR A 585 24.24 12.30 14.26
CA TYR A 585 23.22 13.33 14.42
C TYR A 585 23.56 14.35 15.52
N TYR A 586 23.80 13.90 16.76
CA TYR A 586 24.20 14.76 17.88
C TYR A 586 25.46 14.26 18.60
N GLY A 587 26.36 15.18 18.96
CA GLY A 587 27.51 14.90 19.83
C GLY A 587 28.67 14.14 19.17
N GLY A 588 28.70 14.06 17.83
CA GLY A 588 29.80 13.47 17.07
C GLY A 588 29.92 11.95 17.16
N LYS A 589 28.89 11.26 17.69
CA LYS A 589 28.83 9.80 17.73
C LYS A 589 28.00 9.26 16.56
N PRO A 590 28.44 8.17 15.91
CA PRO A 590 27.65 7.43 14.94
C PRO A 590 26.27 7.01 15.48
N GLU A 591 25.21 7.52 14.87
CA GLU A 591 23.82 7.16 15.09
C GLU A 591 23.44 5.89 14.33
N HIS A 592 23.92 5.72 13.09
CA HIS A 592 23.45 4.66 12.20
C HIS A 592 24.52 4.08 11.27
N VAL A 593 24.41 2.77 11.01
CA VAL A 593 25.12 1.98 9.98
C VAL A 593 24.13 0.99 9.35
N SER A 594 24.18 0.76 8.03
CA SER A 594 23.28 -0.17 7.33
C SER A 594 24.02 -1.34 6.71
N VAL A 595 23.64 -2.57 7.03
CA VAL A 595 24.30 -3.78 6.51
C VAL A 595 23.43 -4.47 5.47
N ALA A 596 24.03 -4.81 4.33
CA ALA A 596 23.37 -5.49 3.22
C ALA A 596 24.04 -6.83 2.91
N VAL A 597 23.26 -7.84 2.56
CA VAL A 597 23.82 -9.14 2.13
C VAL A 597 24.29 -9.10 0.67
N ALA A 598 23.67 -8.25 -0.15
CA ALA A 598 24.02 -7.94 -1.53
C ALA A 598 23.56 -6.51 -1.85
N THR A 599 24.19 -5.87 -2.83
CA THR A 599 23.81 -4.52 -3.31
C THR A 599 24.20 -4.31 -4.77
N GLN A 600 23.91 -3.14 -5.34
CA GLN A 600 24.21 -2.77 -6.70
C GLN A 600 24.67 -1.30 -6.79
N GLU A 601 25.56 -0.99 -7.72
CA GLU A 601 25.84 0.42 -8.08
C GLU A 601 24.82 0.96 -9.09
N THR A 602 24.27 0.09 -9.95
CA THR A 602 23.23 0.46 -10.91
C THR A 602 22.03 -0.49 -10.87
N TYR A 603 22.22 -1.76 -11.22
CA TYR A 603 21.15 -2.76 -11.27
C TYR A 603 21.66 -4.10 -10.76
N MET A 604 20.83 -4.82 -9.99
CA MET A 604 21.18 -6.10 -9.37
C MET A 604 21.47 -7.21 -10.41
N SER A 605 20.91 -7.13 -11.61
CA SER A 605 21.17 -8.11 -12.68
C SER A 605 22.37 -7.78 -13.59
N LEU A 606 23.15 -6.74 -13.28
CA LEU A 606 24.31 -6.32 -14.07
C LEU A 606 25.63 -6.56 -13.31
N PRO A 607 26.80 -6.53 -14.01
CA PRO A 607 28.11 -6.74 -13.38
C PRO A 607 28.51 -5.72 -12.31
N THR A 608 27.76 -4.64 -12.17
CA THR A 608 27.89 -3.61 -11.12
C THR A 608 27.24 -4.05 -9.79
N ALA A 609 26.64 -5.24 -9.74
CA ALA A 609 26.11 -5.84 -8.54
C ALA A 609 27.23 -6.48 -7.69
N HIS A 610 27.09 -6.32 -6.38
CA HIS A 610 27.91 -6.93 -5.35
C HIS A 610 27.06 -8.01 -4.67
N GLY A 611 27.19 -9.24 -5.17
CA GLY A 611 26.44 -10.39 -4.67
C GLY A 611 26.91 -10.85 -3.29
N ARG A 612 26.21 -11.84 -2.74
CA ARG A 612 26.50 -12.39 -1.40
C ARG A 612 27.93 -12.90 -1.27
N ALA A 613 28.47 -13.44 -2.36
CA ALA A 613 29.80 -14.02 -2.47
C ALA A 613 30.07 -15.02 -1.33
N GLY A 614 29.15 -15.96 -1.14
CA GLY A 614 29.19 -16.93 -0.04
C GLY A 614 29.20 -16.29 1.35
N GLY A 615 28.55 -15.13 1.53
CA GLY A 615 28.52 -14.36 2.78
C GLY A 615 29.67 -13.37 2.97
N VAL A 616 30.70 -13.36 2.11
CA VAL A 616 31.86 -12.46 2.25
C VAL A 616 31.45 -10.99 2.18
N PHE A 617 30.51 -10.65 1.29
CA PHE A 617 30.04 -9.28 1.18
C PHE A 617 29.36 -8.85 2.48
N TRP A 618 28.45 -9.67 3.01
CA TRP A 618 27.74 -9.36 4.25
C TRP A 618 28.67 -9.25 5.46
N TYR A 619 29.65 -10.17 5.59
CA TYR A 619 30.69 -10.09 6.60
C TYR A 619 31.45 -8.75 6.54
N SER A 620 31.79 -8.28 5.33
CA SER A 620 32.46 -6.98 5.16
C SER A 620 31.61 -5.80 5.64
N GLN A 621 30.29 -5.86 5.47
CA GLN A 621 29.35 -4.85 5.96
C GLN A 621 29.29 -4.85 7.48
N TRP A 622 29.19 -6.04 8.10
CA TRP A 622 29.17 -6.19 9.55
C TRP A 622 30.47 -5.77 10.23
N LEU A 623 31.64 -5.99 9.61
CA LEU A 623 32.92 -5.49 10.13
C LEU A 623 32.87 -3.99 10.46
N ASN A 624 32.22 -3.19 9.60
CA ASN A 624 32.09 -1.76 9.88
C ASN A 624 31.13 -1.49 11.05
N ALA A 625 29.98 -2.16 11.10
CA ALA A 625 29.04 -2.02 12.23
C ALA A 625 29.70 -2.36 13.58
N PHE A 626 30.46 -3.46 13.66
CA PHE A 626 31.23 -3.85 14.86
C PHE A 626 32.39 -2.91 15.19
N LYS A 627 32.98 -2.22 14.21
CA LYS A 627 34.01 -1.21 14.51
C LYS A 627 33.39 0.07 15.08
N VAL A 628 32.25 0.46 14.51
CA VAL A 628 31.59 1.74 14.79
C VAL A 628 30.77 1.70 16.06
N HIS A 629 30.08 0.57 16.30
CA HIS A 629 29.08 0.39 17.35
C HIS A 629 28.06 1.56 17.41
N PRO A 630 27.28 1.79 16.34
CA PRO A 630 26.31 2.86 16.31
C PRO A 630 25.15 2.62 17.28
N LYS A 631 24.34 3.67 17.50
CA LYS A 631 23.06 3.55 18.20
C LYS A 631 22.16 2.49 17.56
N ILE A 632 22.09 2.49 16.22
CA ILE A 632 21.23 1.62 15.41
C ILE A 632 22.04 0.99 14.27
N VAL A 633 21.90 -0.32 14.09
CA VAL A 633 22.25 -1.02 12.86
C VAL A 633 20.95 -1.36 12.12
N SER A 634 20.83 -1.01 10.84
CA SER A 634 19.73 -1.52 10.00
C SER A 634 20.20 -2.64 9.10
N VAL A 635 19.41 -3.67 8.92
CA VAL A 635 19.66 -4.77 7.98
C VAL A 635 18.76 -4.62 6.76
N THR A 636 19.32 -4.71 5.56
CA THR A 636 18.55 -4.87 4.32
C THR A 636 18.77 -6.28 3.77
N TRP A 637 17.74 -7.11 3.62
CA TRP A 637 16.30 -6.91 3.87
C TRP A 637 15.65 -8.21 4.39
N TRP A 638 14.56 -8.13 5.15
CA TRP A 638 13.75 -9.31 5.50
C TRP A 638 12.46 -9.28 4.69
N ASN A 639 12.29 -10.21 3.77
CA ASN A 639 11.15 -10.47 2.88
C ASN A 639 10.97 -9.68 1.58
N GLU A 640 12.00 -9.07 1.00
CA GLU A 640 11.86 -8.44 -0.31
C GLU A 640 12.01 -9.46 -1.44
N TRP A 641 10.96 -10.26 -1.63
CA TRP A 641 11.01 -11.41 -2.52
C TRP A 641 10.92 -11.10 -4.01
N THR A 642 10.37 -9.95 -4.40
CA THR A 642 10.06 -9.68 -5.82
C THR A 642 10.72 -8.43 -6.36
N ALA A 643 10.99 -8.43 -7.66
CA ALA A 643 11.45 -7.27 -8.41
C ALA A 643 10.84 -7.25 -9.82
N GLN A 644 10.71 -6.05 -10.40
CA GLN A 644 10.19 -5.90 -11.75
C GLN A 644 11.29 -6.08 -12.79
N LEU A 645 10.93 -6.69 -13.92
CA LEU A 645 11.77 -6.73 -15.11
C LEU A 645 11.51 -5.49 -15.98
N TYR A 646 12.54 -4.68 -16.19
CA TYR A 646 12.48 -3.51 -17.07
C TYR A 646 13.37 -3.67 -18.28
N HIS A 647 13.14 -2.83 -19.29
CA HIS A 647 14.03 -2.67 -20.42
C HIS A 647 14.56 -1.23 -20.44
N THR A 648 15.86 -1.08 -20.30
CA THR A 648 16.57 0.20 -20.24
C THR A 648 17.61 0.28 -21.36
N ASP A 649 18.39 1.36 -21.41
CA ASP A 649 19.53 1.48 -22.32
C ASP A 649 20.59 0.39 -22.08
N ALA A 650 20.64 -0.18 -20.87
CA ALA A 650 21.50 -1.31 -20.53
C ALA A 650 20.87 -2.69 -20.87
N GLY A 651 19.69 -2.70 -21.49
CA GLY A 651 18.92 -3.90 -21.82
C GLY A 651 17.91 -4.30 -20.76
N TYR A 652 17.57 -5.59 -20.74
CA TYR A 652 16.66 -6.21 -19.78
C TYR A 652 17.32 -6.35 -18.40
N ILE A 653 16.74 -5.70 -17.39
CA ILE A 653 17.33 -5.59 -16.06
C ILE A 653 16.33 -5.84 -14.94
N PHE A 654 16.88 -6.28 -13.79
CA PHE A 654 16.24 -6.23 -12.49
C PHE A 654 17.01 -5.25 -11.59
N THR A 655 16.27 -4.34 -10.95
CA THR A 655 16.89 -3.28 -10.14
C THR A 655 17.42 -3.80 -8.81
N ASP A 656 16.58 -4.49 -8.05
CA ASP A 656 16.79 -4.70 -6.61
C ASP A 656 17.04 -6.15 -6.20
N ASN A 657 16.37 -7.10 -6.86
CA ASN A 657 16.51 -8.53 -6.62
C ASN A 657 16.53 -9.26 -7.96
N PHE A 658 17.34 -10.32 -8.08
CA PHE A 658 17.49 -11.07 -9.32
C PHE A 658 17.53 -12.58 -9.08
N ASN A 659 18.50 -13.08 -8.32
CA ASN A 659 18.65 -14.51 -8.03
C ASN A 659 19.29 -14.75 -6.65
N GLN A 660 19.61 -16.00 -6.32
CA GLN A 660 20.19 -16.36 -5.01
C GLN A 660 21.47 -15.57 -4.68
N GLU A 661 22.35 -15.34 -5.64
CA GLU A 661 23.61 -14.61 -5.44
C GLU A 661 23.39 -13.09 -5.41
N TYR A 662 22.47 -12.59 -6.24
CA TYR A 662 22.21 -11.17 -6.46
C TYR A 662 20.77 -10.83 -6.03
N SER A 663 20.50 -10.91 -4.73
CA SER A 663 19.27 -10.45 -4.09
C SER A 663 19.56 -10.12 -2.63
N ARG A 664 18.90 -9.08 -2.11
CA ARG A 664 19.20 -8.53 -0.78
C ARG A 664 18.36 -9.11 0.36
N ASP A 665 17.37 -9.93 0.04
CA ASP A 665 16.50 -10.58 1.02
C ASP A 665 17.21 -11.73 1.79
N ILE A 666 16.94 -11.86 3.08
CA ILE A 666 17.49 -12.93 3.94
C ILE A 666 16.41 -13.76 4.65
N GLU A 667 15.14 -13.62 4.29
CA GLU A 667 14.11 -14.54 4.75
C GLU A 667 14.46 -15.98 4.29
N PRO A 668 14.26 -17.01 5.15
CA PRO A 668 14.53 -18.40 4.77
C PRO A 668 13.84 -18.80 3.45
N MET A 669 14.62 -19.37 2.54
CA MET A 669 14.16 -19.82 1.23
C MET A 669 13.98 -21.34 1.16
N LYS A 670 13.15 -21.81 0.25
CA LYS A 670 13.05 -23.24 -0.07
C LYS A 670 14.21 -23.65 -0.98
N GLY A 671 14.96 -24.67 -0.59
CA GLY A 671 16.19 -25.04 -1.30
C GLY A 671 17.26 -23.95 -1.17
N GLY A 672 18.15 -23.82 -2.17
CA GLY A 672 19.18 -22.77 -2.20
C GLY A 672 20.01 -22.71 -0.91
N HIS A 673 20.07 -21.55 -0.27
CA HIS A 673 20.78 -21.35 1.01
C HIS A 673 19.92 -21.63 2.26
N GLY A 674 18.67 -22.10 2.11
CA GLY A 674 17.79 -22.43 3.22
C GLY A 674 17.66 -21.29 4.23
N ASP A 675 17.98 -21.58 5.49
CA ASP A 675 17.94 -20.64 6.61
C ASP A 675 19.33 -20.05 6.98
N GLN A 676 20.35 -20.26 6.15
CA GLN A 676 21.75 -19.95 6.49
C GLN A 676 21.93 -18.48 6.89
N TYR A 677 21.36 -17.56 6.10
CA TYR A 677 21.46 -16.13 6.37
C TYR A 677 20.65 -15.70 7.60
N TYR A 678 19.53 -16.37 7.90
CA TYR A 678 18.81 -16.18 9.17
C TYR A 678 19.67 -16.61 10.37
N ARG A 679 20.30 -17.79 10.32
CA ARG A 679 21.19 -18.26 11.40
C ARG A 679 22.38 -17.32 11.61
N TRP A 680 22.94 -16.79 10.53
CA TRP A 680 24.00 -15.78 10.62
C TRP A 680 23.51 -14.43 11.17
N LEU A 681 22.29 -13.99 10.83
CA LEU A 681 21.69 -12.81 11.45
C LEU A 681 21.65 -12.97 12.97
N CYS A 682 21.15 -14.10 13.47
CA CYS A 682 21.10 -14.40 14.90
C CYS A 682 22.49 -14.28 15.55
N GLU A 683 23.51 -14.87 14.92
CA GLU A 683 24.88 -14.88 15.46
C GLU A 683 25.55 -13.50 15.41
N TYR A 684 25.38 -12.74 14.32
CA TYR A 684 25.87 -11.36 14.25
C TYR A 684 25.23 -10.49 15.33
N ILE A 685 23.90 -10.56 15.51
CA ILE A 685 23.21 -9.76 16.53
C ILE A 685 23.66 -10.18 17.94
N ARG A 686 23.80 -11.48 18.20
CA ARG A 686 24.30 -12.01 19.47
C ARG A 686 25.69 -11.46 19.79
N ALA A 687 26.65 -11.66 18.89
CA ALA A 687 28.04 -11.24 19.07
C ALA A 687 28.16 -9.70 19.20
N TYR A 688 27.41 -8.95 18.36
CA TYR A 688 27.39 -7.49 18.37
C TYR A 688 26.97 -6.96 19.74
N ARG A 689 25.89 -7.52 20.32
CA ARG A 689 25.39 -7.13 21.64
C ARG A 689 26.27 -7.60 22.79
N ALA A 690 26.96 -8.73 22.62
CA ALA A 690 27.91 -9.25 23.60
C ALA A 690 29.21 -8.43 23.64
N GLY A 691 29.45 -7.54 22.67
CA GLY A 691 30.72 -6.83 22.52
C GLY A 691 31.87 -7.75 22.12
N GLU A 692 31.55 -8.85 21.43
CA GLU A 692 32.53 -9.79 20.90
C GLU A 692 33.10 -9.29 19.55
N ASP A 693 34.19 -9.91 19.11
CA ASP A 693 34.71 -9.67 17.77
C ASP A 693 33.69 -10.12 16.70
N CYS A 694 33.67 -9.42 15.56
CA CYS A 694 32.79 -9.75 14.45
C CYS A 694 33.03 -11.20 13.98
N PRO A 695 32.03 -12.10 14.07
CA PRO A 695 32.20 -13.49 13.69
C PRO A 695 32.41 -13.61 12.19
N VAL A 696 33.33 -14.49 11.77
CA VAL A 696 33.58 -14.77 10.35
C VAL A 696 32.56 -15.80 9.86
N LEU A 697 31.43 -15.32 9.36
CA LEU A 697 30.32 -16.16 8.88
C LEU A 697 30.26 -16.13 7.36
N VAL A 698 30.79 -17.18 6.73
CA VAL A 698 30.83 -17.38 5.28
C VAL A 698 30.60 -18.86 4.94
N GLU A 699 30.21 -19.14 3.71
CA GLU A 699 30.06 -20.50 3.18
C GLU A 699 31.43 -21.19 3.07
N ASP A 700 31.43 -22.52 3.14
CA ASP A 700 32.64 -23.34 3.00
C ASP A 700 33.40 -23.00 1.71
N GLY A 701 34.71 -22.76 1.83
CA GLY A 701 35.58 -22.39 0.71
C GLY A 701 35.70 -20.89 0.45
N TYR A 702 34.96 -20.04 1.18
CA TYR A 702 35.06 -18.58 1.10
C TYR A 702 35.94 -17.95 2.18
N GLU A 703 36.52 -18.74 3.09
CA GLU A 703 37.27 -18.26 4.25
C GLU A 703 38.48 -17.40 3.83
N GLN A 704 39.22 -17.81 2.79
CA GLN A 704 40.33 -17.00 2.28
C GLN A 704 39.89 -15.66 1.68
N ARG A 705 38.68 -15.57 1.13
CA ARG A 705 38.10 -14.30 0.66
C ARG A 705 37.69 -13.44 1.85
N ALA A 706 37.09 -14.02 2.89
CA ALA A 706 36.78 -13.34 4.14
C ALA A 706 38.04 -12.79 4.84
N TYR A 707 39.12 -13.57 4.91
CA TYR A 707 40.40 -13.11 5.46
C TYR A 707 41.01 -11.96 4.66
N ARG A 708 40.82 -11.93 3.33
CA ARG A 708 41.23 -10.78 2.51
C ARG A 708 40.38 -9.55 2.80
N ALA A 709 39.06 -9.69 2.87
CA ALA A 709 38.16 -8.61 3.24
C ALA A 709 38.52 -8.01 4.61
N LEU A 710 38.78 -8.86 5.62
CA LEU A 710 39.26 -8.43 6.93
C LEU A 710 40.60 -7.70 6.85
N ARG A 711 41.56 -8.23 6.09
CA ARG A 711 42.86 -7.60 5.90
C ARG A 711 42.74 -6.21 5.28
N ASP A 712 41.90 -6.06 4.25
CA ASP A 712 41.71 -4.79 3.57
C ASP A 712 40.97 -3.78 4.46
N PHE A 713 39.96 -4.25 5.22
CA PHE A 713 39.32 -3.47 6.28
C PHE A 713 40.31 -2.95 7.35
N LEU A 714 41.28 -3.78 7.74
CA LEU A 714 42.32 -3.40 8.71
C LEU A 714 43.41 -2.48 8.14
N LYS A 715 43.59 -2.43 6.81
CA LYS A 715 44.56 -1.53 6.14
C LYS A 715 44.05 -0.10 6.01
N ASP A 716 42.73 0.09 5.91
CA ASP A 716 42.08 1.41 5.89
C ASP A 716 42.03 2.04 7.30
N LYS A 717 43.05 1.79 8.13
CA LYS A 717 43.23 2.33 9.49
C LYS A 717 44.05 3.62 9.50
#